data_AF-A0A935J8X7-F1
#
_entry.id   AF-A0A935J8X7-F1
#
_cell.length_a   1.000
_cell.length_b   1.000
_cell.length_c   1.000
_cell.angle_alpha   90.00
_cell.angle_beta   90.00
_cell.angle_gamma   90.00
#
_symmetry.space_group_name_H-M   'P 1'
#
loop_
_entity.id
_entity.type
_entity.pdbx_description
1 polymer ?
#
loop_
_entity_poly.entity_id
_entity_poly.type
_entity_poly.pdbx_seq_one_letter_code
_entity_poly.pdbx_strand_id
1 'polypeptide(L)'
;MKRFILVLFLCNIHTLDTEAQNNNPGALPVAVPVAQGIWVYLGNKFPKNMHYQVERSKGNNRFKKIADVVAPASILEMTTRQQSHIKYFEKLDPLKDEEIKRLWQTVQNYSVADSLFSNNLPMMHLMAGTAYFDATAERNVSYVYKINLLDSDGKIISSKESNPSASIKRAELPLIKFLDRKFADGKLALTWSVMDPMKMSHFNIYRSVFAKEEYKKIAIEKGGYTQNENLVLLAIDTIGKNPAWYEYEIAAVDAYGNEGEKQGHASGGNVEDYYAPPVTNFNAVNKGKNHEIKLSWRFENKKYLNGVSIMRSTQYDSGYKRIVTLPVNETEYTDIIPVSGENYYYYLLLHSANADPIPTTKIFATYGGVAEKPNPPTEIDASTILNGIKVFWKSEEPYVKGFYVYRRSNSFESFKQVSSLIIAGAITYSFADTSLQLRSGEVYEYTVRTINEDNLLSSASDTVSANPGVKMKIAAPVNLRYRLNDRQITIIWEDMSKWVNDLLGYKVFRKAGTGNFIRMANDSLQPERNFFLDSTIQPGVDYSFAVSSLDISGNESEKSIILIPAISDESPGAPSGIRVSQTENDVYITWGQITEDVTAIKIYRSEPGVPAKLIATISDADSFTDKNVSKEKLYFYQLASVSKANIEGVKSEKISVRL
;
A
#
# COMPACT_ATOMS: atom_id res chain seq x y z
N MET A 1 -68.78 11.03 -1.63
CA MET A 1 -68.23 12.31 -2.11
C MET A 1 -67.89 13.20 -0.91
N LYS A 2 -66.77 12.94 -0.23
CA LYS A 2 -66.24 13.80 0.85
C LYS A 2 -65.13 14.63 0.23
N ARG A 3 -65.28 15.96 0.23
CA ARG A 3 -64.27 16.91 -0.29
C ARG A 3 -62.96 16.67 0.48
N PHE A 4 -61.92 16.28 -0.25
CA PHE A 4 -60.54 16.26 0.25
C PHE A 4 -60.12 17.70 0.52
N ILE A 5 -60.16 18.12 1.78
CA ILE A 5 -59.41 19.29 2.25
C ILE A 5 -58.13 18.70 2.85
N LEU A 6 -57.14 18.46 1.99
CA LEU A 6 -55.78 18.18 2.43
C LEU A 6 -55.13 19.55 2.69
N VAL A 7 -55.09 19.96 3.96
CA VAL A 7 -54.28 21.10 4.36
C VAL A 7 -52.82 20.66 4.28
N LEU A 8 -52.19 20.95 3.13
CA LEU A 8 -50.75 20.75 2.92
C LEU A 8 -49.99 21.75 3.80
N PHE A 9 -49.55 21.32 4.97
CA PHE A 9 -48.37 21.94 5.58
C PHE A 9 -47.16 21.44 4.80
N LEU A 10 -46.67 22.26 3.87
CA LEU A 10 -45.31 22.15 3.35
C LEU A 10 -44.36 22.52 4.50
N CYS A 11 -44.22 21.64 5.49
CA CYS A 11 -43.07 21.70 6.38
C CYS A 11 -41.87 21.26 5.54
N ASN A 12 -40.97 22.21 5.27
CA ASN A 12 -39.57 21.85 5.03
C ASN A 12 -39.18 20.93 6.19
N ILE A 13 -38.58 19.78 5.89
CA ILE A 13 -38.08 18.84 6.90
C ILE A 13 -36.89 19.55 7.59
N HIS A 14 -37.20 20.41 8.54
CA HIS A 14 -36.21 21.08 9.39
C HIS A 14 -36.04 20.24 10.64
N THR A 15 -35.33 19.13 10.50
CA THR A 15 -34.79 18.38 11.63
C THR A 15 -33.34 18.08 11.32
N LEU A 16 -32.46 19.06 11.51
CA LEU A 16 -31.03 18.81 11.50
C LEU A 16 -30.36 19.68 12.55
N ASP A 17 -30.13 19.07 13.72
CA ASP A 17 -28.89 19.31 14.46
C ASP A 17 -27.77 18.78 13.57
N THR A 18 -27.21 19.67 12.76
CA THR A 18 -26.00 19.33 11.99
C THR A 18 -24.82 19.26 12.95
N GLU A 19 -23.96 18.25 12.82
CA GLU A 19 -22.72 18.12 13.59
C GLU A 19 -21.79 19.35 13.47
N ALA A 20 -22.05 20.24 12.51
CA ALA A 20 -21.42 21.57 12.40
C ALA A 20 -21.79 22.53 13.55
N GLN A 21 -22.81 22.22 14.36
CA GLN A 21 -23.31 23.07 15.44
C GLN A 21 -23.23 22.47 16.83
N ASN A 22 -23.00 21.16 16.98
CA ASN A 22 -22.97 20.51 18.30
C ASN A 22 -21.68 20.76 19.13
N ASN A 23 -20.71 21.52 18.60
CA ASN A 23 -19.53 21.97 19.35
C ASN A 23 -19.15 23.40 18.94
N ASN A 24 -19.75 24.41 19.58
CA ASN A 24 -19.51 25.86 19.38
C ASN A 24 -19.78 26.38 17.95
N PRO A 25 -20.70 27.35 17.76
CA PRO A 25 -21.12 27.81 16.43
C PRO A 25 -19.95 28.32 15.58
N GLY A 26 -19.78 27.77 14.37
CA GLY A 26 -19.11 28.42 13.24
C GLY A 26 -17.63 28.80 13.40
N ALA A 27 -16.93 28.25 14.40
CA ALA A 27 -15.58 28.70 14.73
C ALA A 27 -14.48 28.01 13.91
N LEU A 28 -14.67 26.78 13.42
CA LEU A 28 -13.62 26.02 12.73
C LEU A 28 -14.05 25.63 11.31
N PRO A 29 -13.14 25.66 10.32
CA PRO A 29 -13.38 25.09 9.01
C PRO A 29 -13.80 23.61 9.09
N VAL A 30 -14.66 23.17 8.18
CA VAL A 30 -15.15 21.78 8.14
C VAL A 30 -14.99 21.26 6.71
N ALA A 31 -14.36 20.09 6.57
CA ALA A 31 -14.20 19.40 5.29
C ALA A 31 -15.09 18.16 5.26
N VAL A 32 -16.08 18.16 4.37
CA VAL A 32 -17.07 17.09 4.23
C VAL A 32 -16.88 16.40 2.86
N PRO A 33 -16.59 15.09 2.84
CA PRO A 33 -16.52 14.35 1.59
C PRO A 33 -17.89 14.24 0.93
N VAL A 34 -17.93 14.47 -0.38
CA VAL A 34 -19.12 14.26 -1.21
C VAL A 34 -18.78 13.47 -2.46
N ALA A 35 -19.79 13.02 -3.21
CA ALA A 35 -19.62 12.05 -4.32
C ALA A 35 -18.53 12.39 -5.35
N GLN A 36 -18.30 13.69 -5.61
CA GLN A 36 -17.38 14.17 -6.66
C GLN A 36 -16.25 15.07 -6.14
N GLY A 37 -16.01 15.10 -4.82
CA GLY A 37 -14.95 15.94 -4.25
C GLY A 37 -15.11 16.17 -2.75
N ILE A 38 -14.54 17.26 -2.25
CA ILE A 38 -14.67 17.66 -0.84
C ILE A 38 -15.27 19.06 -0.79
N TRP A 39 -16.40 19.20 -0.09
CA TRP A 39 -16.96 20.50 0.24
C TRP A 39 -16.30 21.00 1.53
N VAL A 40 -15.76 22.22 1.49
CA VAL A 40 -15.00 22.81 2.59
C VAL A 40 -15.69 24.08 3.04
N TYR A 41 -16.21 24.09 4.26
CA TYR A 41 -16.65 25.30 4.93
C TYR A 41 -15.44 26.14 5.35
N LEU A 42 -15.38 27.39 4.89
CA LEU A 42 -14.22 28.27 5.10
C LEU A 42 -14.32 29.06 6.40
N GLY A 43 -15.54 29.41 6.79
CA GLY A 43 -15.80 30.16 8.02
C GLY A 43 -17.04 31.03 7.92
N ASN A 44 -17.43 31.55 9.08
CA ASN A 44 -18.70 32.24 9.27
C ASN A 44 -18.71 33.68 8.72
N LYS A 45 -17.59 34.30 8.39
CA LYS A 45 -17.59 35.70 7.91
C LYS A 45 -17.83 35.76 6.42
N PHE A 46 -18.73 36.64 5.98
CA PHE A 46 -18.84 36.97 4.55
C PHE A 46 -17.62 37.79 4.10
N PRO A 47 -16.86 37.33 3.09
CA PRO A 47 -15.60 37.96 2.73
C PRO A 47 -15.79 39.18 1.81
N LYS A 48 -16.38 40.26 2.35
CA LYS A 48 -16.71 41.50 1.60
C LYS A 48 -15.49 42.34 1.22
N ASN A 49 -14.63 42.61 2.19
CA ASN A 49 -13.38 43.38 2.05
C ASN A 49 -12.15 42.53 2.43
N MET A 50 -12.29 41.22 2.30
CA MET A 50 -11.33 40.20 2.72
C MET A 50 -11.49 39.00 1.80
N HIS A 51 -10.56 38.06 1.82
CA HIS A 51 -10.69 36.81 1.08
C HIS A 51 -10.21 35.62 1.90
N TYR A 52 -10.78 34.45 1.64
CA TYR A 52 -10.29 33.20 2.17
C TYR A 52 -9.25 32.63 1.22
N GLN A 53 -8.08 32.30 1.72
CA GLN A 53 -7.10 31.48 1.01
C GLN A 53 -7.16 30.06 1.54
N VAL A 54 -7.30 29.11 0.62
CA VAL A 54 -7.46 27.69 0.93
C VAL A 54 -6.19 26.96 0.53
N GLU A 55 -5.59 26.27 1.50
CA GLU A 55 -4.47 25.37 1.29
C GLU A 55 -4.83 23.93 1.68
N ARG A 56 -4.20 22.95 1.02
CA ARG A 56 -4.48 21.52 1.21
C ARG A 56 -3.23 20.72 1.52
N SER A 57 -3.33 19.76 2.44
CA SER A 57 -2.27 18.79 2.79
C SER A 57 -2.78 17.35 2.79
N LYS A 58 -1.94 16.38 2.41
CA LYS A 58 -2.19 14.92 2.52
C LYS A 58 -1.80 14.36 3.90
N GLY A 59 -2.02 15.12 4.98
CA GLY A 59 -1.73 14.71 6.36
C GLY A 59 -0.25 14.71 6.76
N ASN A 60 0.64 15.33 5.97
CA ASN A 60 2.08 15.43 6.25
C ASN A 60 2.50 16.85 6.67
N ASN A 61 1.55 17.70 7.06
CA ASN A 61 1.72 19.12 7.41
C ASN A 61 2.37 19.99 6.31
N ARG A 62 2.47 19.50 5.07
CA ARG A 62 2.86 20.30 3.90
C ARG A 62 1.61 20.78 3.20
N PHE A 63 1.31 22.06 3.36
CA PHE A 63 0.14 22.70 2.76
C PHE A 63 0.51 23.36 1.44
N LYS A 64 -0.34 23.18 0.42
CA LYS A 64 -0.24 23.83 -0.88
C LYS A 64 -1.49 24.67 -1.11
N LYS A 65 -1.32 25.95 -1.47
CA LYS A 65 -2.43 26.82 -1.89
C LYS A 65 -3.15 26.23 -3.10
N ILE A 66 -4.48 26.17 -3.03
CA ILE A 66 -5.34 25.64 -4.10
C ILE A 66 -6.43 26.63 -4.56
N ALA A 67 -6.81 27.61 -3.73
CA ALA A 67 -7.80 28.62 -4.13
C ALA A 67 -7.74 29.89 -3.28
N ASP A 68 -8.27 30.98 -3.83
CA ASP A 68 -8.74 32.14 -3.09
C ASP A 68 -10.25 32.29 -3.33
N VAL A 69 -11.01 32.58 -2.27
CA VAL A 69 -12.48 32.68 -2.30
C VAL A 69 -12.91 34.04 -1.76
N VAL A 70 -13.72 34.73 -2.57
CA VAL A 70 -14.24 36.07 -2.31
C VAL A 70 -15.77 36.08 -2.28
N ALA A 71 -16.36 37.12 -1.70
CA ALA A 71 -17.80 37.32 -1.74
C ALA A 71 -18.25 37.54 -3.20
N PRO A 72 -19.48 37.13 -3.56
CA PRO A 72 -20.01 37.44 -4.88
C PRO A 72 -20.15 38.95 -5.07
N ALA A 73 -19.76 39.47 -6.23
CA ALA A 73 -19.88 40.87 -6.60
C ALA A 73 -21.30 41.24 -7.07
N SER A 74 -22.10 40.27 -7.49
CA SER A 74 -23.48 40.49 -7.95
C SER A 74 -24.35 39.24 -7.80
N ILE A 75 -25.67 39.43 -7.89
CA ILE A 75 -26.63 38.31 -7.99
C ILE A 75 -26.39 37.46 -9.25
N LEU A 76 -25.94 38.06 -10.36
CA LEU A 76 -25.61 37.33 -11.58
C LEU A 76 -24.44 36.37 -11.32
N GLU A 77 -23.41 36.84 -10.62
CA GLU A 77 -22.27 35.99 -10.24
C GLU A 77 -22.72 34.83 -9.33
N MET A 78 -23.66 35.06 -8.41
CA MET A 78 -24.22 33.97 -7.59
C MET A 78 -24.90 32.92 -8.47
N THR A 79 -25.73 33.34 -9.43
CA THR A 79 -26.37 32.42 -10.38
C THR A 79 -25.33 31.64 -11.18
N THR A 80 -24.25 32.29 -11.63
CA THR A 80 -23.12 31.63 -12.32
C THR A 80 -22.43 30.61 -11.40
N ARG A 81 -22.19 30.94 -10.13
CA ARG A 81 -21.60 30.02 -9.14
C ARG A 81 -22.49 28.79 -8.92
N GLN A 82 -23.82 28.94 -8.92
CA GLN A 82 -24.73 27.79 -8.87
C GLN A 82 -24.58 26.91 -10.11
N GLN A 83 -24.62 27.50 -11.30
CA GLN A 83 -24.50 26.76 -12.56
C GLN A 83 -23.17 25.99 -12.65
N SER A 84 -22.06 26.56 -12.17
CA SER A 84 -20.76 25.89 -12.20
C SER A 84 -20.66 24.71 -11.25
N HIS A 85 -21.41 24.72 -10.14
CA HIS A 85 -21.32 23.70 -9.09
C HIS A 85 -22.47 22.70 -9.06
N ILE A 86 -23.60 22.98 -9.71
CA ILE A 86 -24.81 22.14 -9.57
C ILE A 86 -24.59 20.67 -9.97
N LYS A 87 -23.70 20.42 -10.94
CA LYS A 87 -23.30 19.07 -11.37
C LYS A 87 -22.66 18.23 -10.26
N TYR A 88 -22.07 18.86 -9.25
CA TYR A 88 -21.44 18.18 -8.11
C TYR A 88 -22.45 17.85 -7.00
N PHE A 89 -23.64 18.47 -7.03
CA PHE A 89 -24.71 18.34 -6.04
C PHE A 89 -26.04 17.93 -6.69
N GLU A 90 -26.01 17.12 -7.76
CA GLU A 90 -27.19 16.69 -8.55
C GLU A 90 -28.29 15.99 -7.73
N LYS A 91 -27.94 15.51 -6.54
CA LYS A 91 -28.84 14.85 -5.60
C LYS A 91 -29.66 15.81 -4.75
N LEU A 92 -29.26 17.07 -4.68
CA LEU A 92 -30.02 18.17 -4.09
C LEU A 92 -30.76 18.93 -5.20
N ASP A 93 -31.93 19.46 -4.87
CA ASP A 93 -32.67 20.32 -5.81
C ASP A 93 -31.96 21.69 -5.92
N PRO A 94 -31.85 22.28 -7.12
CA PRO A 94 -31.27 23.61 -7.29
C PRO A 94 -32.11 24.68 -6.59
N LEU A 95 -31.45 25.75 -6.11
CA LEU A 95 -32.16 26.90 -5.57
C LEU A 95 -32.92 27.61 -6.69
N LYS A 96 -34.15 28.01 -6.38
CA LYS A 96 -35.02 28.81 -7.25
C LYS A 96 -34.60 30.27 -7.21
N ASP A 97 -34.95 31.03 -8.24
CA ASP A 97 -34.58 32.45 -8.36
C ASP A 97 -34.93 33.30 -7.13
N GLU A 98 -36.08 33.05 -6.49
CA GLU A 98 -36.47 33.76 -5.26
C GLU A 98 -35.60 33.41 -4.05
N GLU A 99 -35.09 32.18 -3.97
CA GLU A 99 -34.15 31.76 -2.91
C GLU A 99 -32.78 32.41 -3.14
N ILE A 100 -32.34 32.52 -4.41
CA ILE A 100 -31.11 33.21 -4.79
C ILE A 100 -31.20 34.70 -4.44
N LYS A 101 -32.32 35.36 -4.73
CA LYS A 101 -32.56 36.78 -4.37
C LYS A 101 -32.48 37.00 -2.86
N ARG A 102 -33.10 36.11 -2.07
CA ARG A 102 -33.02 36.17 -0.59
C ARG A 102 -31.59 35.99 -0.10
N LEU A 103 -30.86 35.02 -0.66
CA LEU A 103 -29.46 34.79 -0.29
C LEU A 103 -28.58 36.01 -0.61
N TRP A 104 -28.78 36.65 -1.77
CA TRP A 104 -28.08 37.88 -2.13
C TRP A 104 -28.33 39.01 -1.12
N GLN A 105 -29.60 39.23 -0.73
CA GLN A 105 -29.94 40.20 0.32
C GLN A 105 -29.27 39.88 1.65
N THR A 106 -29.20 38.60 2.04
CA THR A 106 -28.50 38.16 3.26
C THR A 106 -27.01 38.50 3.20
N VAL A 107 -26.33 38.18 2.09
CA VAL A 107 -24.91 38.50 1.89
C VAL A 107 -24.69 40.02 1.96
N GLN A 108 -25.59 40.84 1.40
CA GLN A 108 -25.46 42.30 1.45
C GLN A 108 -25.67 42.87 2.85
N ASN A 109 -26.68 42.39 3.58
CA ASN A 109 -27.11 43.03 4.83
C ASN A 109 -26.36 42.55 6.07
N TYR A 110 -25.81 41.34 6.06
CA TYR A 110 -25.16 40.75 7.24
C TYR A 110 -23.64 40.62 7.05
N SER A 111 -22.91 40.52 8.17
CA SER A 111 -21.46 40.26 8.18
C SER A 111 -21.10 38.79 8.37
N VAL A 112 -22.05 37.98 8.83
CA VAL A 112 -21.86 36.56 9.16
C VAL A 112 -22.92 35.67 8.53
N ALA A 113 -22.55 34.41 8.29
CA ALA A 113 -23.32 33.39 7.57
C ALA A 113 -24.20 32.53 8.49
N ASP A 114 -24.36 32.89 9.76
CA ASP A 114 -25.12 32.14 10.77
C ASP A 114 -26.59 31.89 10.38
N SER A 115 -27.15 32.59 9.39
CA SER A 115 -28.55 32.41 8.97
C SER A 115 -28.69 31.59 7.68
N LEU A 116 -27.61 31.00 7.15
CA LEU A 116 -27.65 30.19 5.93
C LEU A 116 -28.12 28.75 6.20
N PHE A 117 -29.34 28.59 6.73
CA PHE A 117 -30.00 27.28 6.90
C PHE A 117 -31.14 27.13 5.90
N SER A 118 -30.94 26.34 4.83
CA SER A 118 -32.02 26.01 3.89
C SER A 118 -31.70 24.76 3.06
N ASN A 119 -32.66 24.39 2.21
CA ASN A 119 -32.83 23.16 1.42
C ASN A 119 -31.59 22.69 0.62
N ASN A 120 -30.63 23.56 0.34
CA ASN A 120 -29.39 23.25 -0.36
C ASN A 120 -28.19 23.98 0.26
N LEU A 121 -27.87 23.61 1.50
CA LEU A 121 -26.83 24.22 2.33
C LEU A 121 -25.45 24.34 1.62
N PRO A 122 -24.91 23.31 0.96
CA PRO A 122 -23.61 23.40 0.30
C PRO A 122 -23.58 24.47 -0.79
N MET A 123 -24.64 24.51 -1.60
CA MET A 123 -24.75 25.45 -2.72
C MET A 123 -24.83 26.89 -2.23
N MET A 124 -25.62 27.14 -1.18
CA MET A 124 -25.76 28.48 -0.61
C MET A 124 -24.42 29.05 -0.14
N HIS A 125 -23.62 28.26 0.58
CA HIS A 125 -22.32 28.70 1.06
C HIS A 125 -21.30 28.89 -0.07
N LEU A 126 -21.33 28.07 -1.12
CA LEU A 126 -20.49 28.25 -2.31
C LEU A 126 -20.84 29.56 -3.03
N MET A 127 -22.14 29.82 -3.23
CA MET A 127 -22.62 31.05 -3.85
C MET A 127 -22.27 32.28 -3.01
N ALA A 128 -22.35 32.18 -1.69
CA ALA A 128 -22.04 33.27 -0.76
C ALA A 128 -20.53 33.50 -0.53
N GLY A 129 -19.66 32.62 -1.02
CA GLY A 129 -18.20 32.74 -0.85
C GLY A 129 -17.69 32.31 0.54
N THR A 130 -18.47 31.51 1.26
CA THR A 130 -18.13 30.97 2.60
C THR A 130 -17.80 29.48 2.57
N ALA A 131 -17.83 28.86 1.39
CA ALA A 131 -17.35 27.50 1.16
C ALA A 131 -16.50 27.43 -0.11
N TYR A 132 -15.70 26.38 -0.20
CA TYR A 132 -14.94 25.98 -1.38
C TYR A 132 -15.24 24.53 -1.73
N PHE A 133 -15.22 24.19 -3.02
CA PHE A 133 -15.38 22.82 -3.48
C PHE A 133 -14.09 22.32 -4.14
N ASP A 134 -13.41 21.37 -3.52
CA ASP A 134 -12.23 20.73 -4.07
C ASP A 134 -12.61 19.54 -4.96
N ALA A 135 -12.78 19.82 -6.25
CA ALA A 135 -13.02 18.79 -7.28
C ALA A 135 -11.76 17.97 -7.63
N THR A 136 -10.57 18.37 -7.13
CA THR A 136 -9.29 17.71 -7.43
C THR A 136 -8.86 16.72 -6.34
N ALA A 137 -9.67 16.54 -5.31
CA ALA A 137 -9.42 15.59 -4.23
C ALA A 137 -9.51 14.14 -4.75
N GLU A 138 -8.44 13.37 -4.52
CA GLU A 138 -8.39 11.95 -4.87
C GLU A 138 -9.33 11.11 -3.98
N ARG A 139 -10.02 10.12 -4.57
CA ARG A 139 -10.87 9.18 -3.83
C ARG A 139 -10.03 8.40 -2.82
N ASN A 140 -10.60 8.16 -1.63
CA ASN A 140 -9.98 7.40 -0.53
C ASN A 140 -8.69 8.00 0.05
N VAL A 141 -8.38 9.27 -0.24
CA VAL A 141 -7.26 10.00 0.37
C VAL A 141 -7.83 10.99 1.39
N SER A 142 -7.24 11.01 2.60
CA SER A 142 -7.60 11.98 3.62
C SER A 142 -6.81 13.27 3.44
N TYR A 143 -7.52 14.40 3.48
CA TYR A 143 -6.97 15.74 3.35
C TYR A 143 -7.29 16.58 4.58
N VAL A 144 -6.37 17.46 4.94
CA VAL A 144 -6.61 18.55 5.89
C VAL A 144 -6.48 19.86 5.13
N TYR A 145 -7.42 20.78 5.34
CA TYR A 145 -7.42 22.09 4.72
C TYR A 145 -7.03 23.14 5.74
N LYS A 146 -6.15 24.06 5.34
CA LYS A 146 -5.82 25.27 6.11
C LYS A 146 -6.45 26.47 5.44
N ILE A 147 -7.24 27.21 6.22
CA ILE A 147 -8.02 28.33 5.75
C ILE A 147 -7.46 29.58 6.42
N ASN A 148 -6.83 30.41 5.60
CA ASN A 148 -6.35 31.73 6.00
C ASN A 148 -7.41 32.75 5.58
N LEU A 149 -7.86 33.60 6.50
CA LEU A 149 -8.67 34.77 6.18
C LEU A 149 -7.72 35.97 6.10
N LEU A 150 -7.68 36.65 4.97
CA LEU A 150 -6.76 37.76 4.71
C LEU A 150 -7.56 39.05 4.49
N ASP A 151 -7.04 40.18 4.99
CA ASP A 151 -7.59 41.50 4.70
C ASP A 151 -7.27 41.95 3.25
N SER A 152 -7.68 43.17 2.91
CA SER A 152 -7.45 43.78 1.59
C SER A 152 -5.96 43.94 1.23
N ASP A 153 -5.08 44.03 2.23
CA ASP A 153 -3.63 44.20 2.06
C ASP A 153 -2.89 42.85 2.02
N GLY A 154 -3.61 41.73 2.15
CA GLY A 154 -3.04 40.39 2.13
C GLY A 154 -2.43 39.97 3.48
N LYS A 155 -2.77 40.65 4.58
CA LYS A 155 -2.35 40.23 5.92
C LYS A 155 -3.34 39.21 6.48
N ILE A 156 -2.80 38.13 7.04
CA ILE A 156 -3.60 37.06 7.66
C ILE A 156 -4.26 37.60 8.94
N ILE A 157 -5.60 37.67 8.92
CA ILE A 157 -6.47 37.98 10.06
C ILE A 157 -6.64 36.75 10.96
N SER A 158 -6.82 35.57 10.36
CA SER A 158 -6.94 34.31 11.09
C SER A 158 -6.52 33.12 10.23
N SER A 159 -5.92 32.10 10.84
CA SER A 159 -5.55 30.84 10.19
C SER A 159 -6.12 29.68 11.00
N LYS A 160 -6.92 28.81 10.37
CA LYS A 160 -7.54 27.65 11.03
C LYS A 160 -7.49 26.41 10.13
N GLU A 161 -7.43 25.24 10.73
CA GLU A 161 -7.42 23.96 10.00
C GLU A 161 -8.78 23.25 10.12
N SER A 162 -9.15 22.50 9.09
CA SER A 162 -10.36 21.68 9.07
C SER A 162 -10.17 20.36 9.82
N ASN A 163 -11.27 19.66 10.09
CA ASN A 163 -11.20 18.22 10.37
C ASN A 163 -10.51 17.49 9.18
N PRO A 164 -9.83 16.35 9.42
CA PRO A 164 -9.43 15.46 8.34
C PRO A 164 -10.66 14.99 7.56
N SER A 165 -10.62 15.09 6.23
CA SER A 165 -11.66 14.52 5.39
C SER A 165 -11.55 12.99 5.45
N ALA A 166 -12.51 12.32 6.09
CA ALA A 166 -12.54 10.86 6.08
C ALA A 166 -12.71 10.34 4.63
N SER A 167 -12.25 9.11 4.36
CA SER A 167 -12.51 8.44 3.08
C SER A 167 -14.02 8.37 2.83
N ILE A 168 -14.44 8.60 1.59
CA ILE A 168 -15.85 8.55 1.15
C ILE A 168 -16.42 7.18 1.51
N LYS A 169 -17.21 7.10 2.59
CA LYS A 169 -18.09 5.97 2.89
C LYS A 169 -19.47 6.30 2.33
N ARG A 170 -20.20 5.28 1.88
CA ARG A 170 -21.61 5.43 1.52
C ARG A 170 -22.34 5.97 2.76
N ALA A 171 -23.15 7.02 2.59
CA ALA A 171 -23.85 7.64 3.71
C ALA A 171 -24.77 6.60 4.38
N GLU A 172 -24.53 6.33 5.66
CA GLU A 172 -25.37 5.46 6.48
C GLU A 172 -26.62 6.24 6.91
N LEU A 173 -27.57 6.26 5.98
CA LEU A 173 -28.82 6.99 6.11
C LEU A 173 -29.96 6.10 6.62
N PRO A 174 -31.01 6.67 7.21
CA PRO A 174 -32.06 5.91 7.86
C PRO A 174 -32.76 4.94 6.92
N LEU A 175 -33.30 3.88 7.51
CA LEU A 175 -34.11 2.91 6.80
C LEU A 175 -35.48 3.52 6.46
N ILE A 176 -35.85 3.43 5.17
CA ILE A 176 -37.13 3.92 4.67
C ILE A 176 -38.04 2.73 4.35
N LYS A 177 -39.22 2.70 4.97
CA LYS A 177 -40.22 1.65 4.76
C LYS A 177 -41.45 2.20 4.07
N PHE A 178 -41.87 1.55 2.99
CA PHE A 178 -43.13 1.89 2.33
C PHE A 178 -44.31 1.66 3.29
N LEU A 179 -45.24 2.63 3.32
CA LEU A 179 -46.43 2.56 4.17
C LEU A 179 -47.69 2.32 3.34
N ASP A 180 -47.98 3.24 2.42
CA ASP A 180 -49.27 3.27 1.74
C ASP A 180 -49.19 4.03 0.40
N ARG A 181 -50.12 3.68 -0.50
CA ARG A 181 -50.34 4.36 -1.79
C ARG A 181 -51.81 4.71 -1.95
N LYS A 182 -52.10 5.88 -2.52
CA LYS A 182 -53.46 6.31 -2.86
C LYS A 182 -53.48 6.97 -4.23
N PHE A 183 -54.33 6.48 -5.11
CA PHE A 183 -54.58 7.11 -6.40
C PHE A 183 -55.92 7.86 -6.38
N ALA A 184 -55.91 9.13 -6.75
CA ALA A 184 -57.10 9.95 -6.91
C ALA A 184 -56.85 11.07 -7.93
N ASP A 185 -57.85 11.35 -8.78
CA ASP A 185 -57.83 12.48 -9.72
C ASP A 185 -56.56 12.61 -10.59
N GLY A 186 -55.99 11.48 -11.03
CA GLY A 186 -54.78 11.47 -11.87
C GLY A 186 -53.47 11.63 -11.10
N LYS A 187 -53.53 11.66 -9.77
CA LYS A 187 -52.37 11.78 -8.87
C LYS A 187 -52.21 10.50 -8.04
N LEU A 188 -50.99 9.99 -7.99
CA LEU A 188 -50.58 8.89 -7.13
C LEU A 188 -49.80 9.47 -5.94
N ALA A 189 -50.41 9.43 -4.76
CA ALA A 189 -49.76 9.75 -3.50
C ALA A 189 -49.11 8.49 -2.91
N LEU A 190 -47.83 8.57 -2.59
CA LEU A 190 -47.03 7.51 -1.99
C LEU A 190 -46.49 7.99 -0.64
N THR A 191 -46.52 7.12 0.37
CA THR A 191 -46.04 7.44 1.71
C THR A 191 -45.07 6.41 2.24
N TRP A 192 -44.07 6.88 2.99
CA TRP A 192 -43.04 6.06 3.61
C TRP A 192 -42.76 6.52 5.05
N SER A 193 -42.43 5.58 5.93
CA SER A 193 -41.96 5.86 7.29
C SER A 193 -40.44 5.81 7.34
N VAL A 194 -39.86 6.76 8.08
CA VAL A 194 -38.43 6.83 8.35
C VAL A 194 -38.20 6.58 9.84
N MET A 195 -37.35 5.61 10.14
CA MET A 195 -36.84 5.36 11.50
C MET A 195 -35.53 6.14 11.67
N ASP A 196 -35.41 6.95 12.72
CA ASP A 196 -34.24 7.83 12.98
C ASP A 196 -33.99 8.91 11.90
N PRO A 197 -34.87 9.90 11.75
CA PRO A 197 -34.80 10.88 10.66
C PRO A 197 -33.63 11.89 10.79
N MET A 198 -32.91 11.91 11.92
CA MET A 198 -31.90 12.95 12.22
C MET A 198 -30.72 13.00 11.25
N LYS A 199 -30.53 11.98 10.40
CA LYS A 199 -29.42 11.91 9.45
C LYS A 199 -29.77 12.36 8.03
N MET A 200 -31.01 12.76 7.75
CA MET A 200 -31.45 13.19 6.42
C MET A 200 -32.02 14.62 6.42
N SER A 201 -31.75 15.38 5.35
CA SER A 201 -32.44 16.65 5.06
C SER A 201 -33.40 16.55 3.88
N HIS A 202 -33.20 15.55 3.03
CA HIS A 202 -33.81 15.51 1.71
C HIS A 202 -34.03 14.06 1.27
N PHE A 203 -34.90 13.86 0.28
CA PHE A 203 -35.07 12.56 -0.35
C PHE A 203 -35.34 12.69 -1.84
N ASN A 204 -34.81 11.72 -2.59
CA ASN A 204 -35.03 11.57 -4.02
C ASN A 204 -35.95 10.41 -4.29
N ILE A 205 -36.77 10.55 -5.35
CA ILE A 205 -37.64 9.49 -5.84
C ILE A 205 -37.26 9.18 -7.26
N TYR A 206 -37.12 7.89 -7.52
CA TYR A 206 -36.84 7.33 -8.82
C TYR A 206 -38.05 6.55 -9.29
N ARG A 207 -38.42 6.73 -10.55
CA ARG A 207 -39.55 6.04 -11.18
C ARG A 207 -39.10 5.25 -12.39
N SER A 208 -39.60 4.03 -12.52
CA SER A 208 -39.56 3.25 -13.75
C SER A 208 -40.98 2.92 -14.20
N VAL A 209 -41.18 2.79 -15.51
CA VAL A 209 -42.34 2.03 -16.01
C VAL A 209 -42.15 0.59 -15.55
N PHE A 210 -43.22 -0.05 -15.11
CA PHE A 210 -43.18 -1.42 -14.61
C PHE A 210 -42.45 -2.37 -15.59
N ALA A 211 -41.61 -3.25 -15.04
CA ALA A 211 -40.79 -4.24 -15.77
C ALA A 211 -39.73 -3.68 -16.73
N LYS A 212 -39.53 -2.36 -16.81
CA LYS A 212 -38.40 -1.80 -17.56
C LYS A 212 -37.10 -1.72 -16.77
N GLU A 213 -37.19 -1.65 -15.44
CA GLU A 213 -36.05 -1.45 -14.53
C GLU A 213 -35.19 -0.20 -14.88
N GLU A 214 -35.77 0.75 -15.61
CA GLU A 214 -35.12 2.00 -16.05
C GLU A 214 -35.45 3.14 -15.08
N TYR A 215 -34.99 3.02 -13.83
CA TYR A 215 -35.27 4.00 -12.78
C TYR A 215 -34.63 5.37 -13.05
N LYS A 216 -35.46 6.40 -13.23
CA LYS A 216 -35.02 7.80 -13.42
C LYS A 216 -35.48 8.66 -12.25
N LYS A 217 -34.60 9.54 -11.75
CA LYS A 217 -34.98 10.56 -10.74
C LYS A 217 -36.09 11.41 -11.33
N ILE A 218 -37.19 11.59 -10.60
CA ILE A 218 -38.31 12.40 -11.01
C ILE A 218 -38.46 13.63 -10.12
N ALA A 219 -38.80 14.76 -10.73
CA ALA A 219 -39.14 15.99 -10.03
C ALA A 219 -40.65 16.00 -9.77
N ILE A 220 -41.05 15.66 -8.56
CA ILE A 220 -42.45 15.61 -8.13
C ILE A 220 -42.66 16.39 -6.84
N GLU A 221 -43.92 16.72 -6.57
CA GLU A 221 -44.32 17.34 -5.30
C GLU A 221 -44.00 16.37 -4.16
N LYS A 222 -43.22 16.84 -3.20
CA LYS A 222 -42.74 16.05 -2.07
C LYS A 222 -42.79 16.86 -0.78
N GLY A 223 -42.98 16.18 0.34
CA GLY A 223 -43.03 16.78 1.66
C GLY A 223 -42.89 15.72 2.75
N GLY A 224 -43.04 16.14 4.00
CA GLY A 224 -43.08 15.21 5.12
C GLY A 224 -43.86 15.77 6.29
N TYR A 225 -44.32 14.89 7.17
CA TYR A 225 -45.01 15.24 8.40
C TYR A 225 -44.68 14.21 9.48
N THR A 226 -44.72 14.62 10.74
CA THR A 226 -44.51 13.70 11.86
C THR A 226 -45.83 13.02 12.23
N GLN A 227 -45.80 11.70 12.39
CA GLN A 227 -46.93 10.90 12.84
C GLN A 227 -46.43 9.81 13.78
N ASN A 228 -46.95 9.76 15.01
CA ASN A 228 -46.57 8.77 16.03
C ASN A 228 -45.05 8.67 16.22
N GLU A 229 -44.39 9.81 16.43
CA GLU A 229 -42.92 9.93 16.61
C GLU A 229 -42.05 9.55 15.39
N ASN A 230 -42.64 9.07 14.30
CA ASN A 230 -41.93 8.79 13.05
C ASN A 230 -42.11 9.92 12.05
N LEU A 231 -41.08 10.16 11.24
CA LEU A 231 -41.20 11.03 10.06
C LEU A 231 -41.86 10.24 8.93
N VAL A 232 -42.95 10.76 8.40
CA VAL A 232 -43.63 10.24 7.21
C VAL A 232 -43.26 11.11 6.02
N LEU A 233 -42.68 10.50 5.00
CA LEU A 233 -42.39 11.13 3.70
C LEU A 233 -43.60 10.95 2.80
N LEU A 234 -43.99 12.03 2.11
CA LEU A 234 -45.07 12.06 1.14
C LEU A 234 -44.51 12.47 -0.21
N ALA A 235 -44.93 11.77 -1.26
CA ALA A 235 -44.68 12.18 -2.63
C ALA A 235 -45.91 11.99 -3.51
N ILE A 236 -46.11 12.92 -4.44
CA ILE A 236 -47.30 12.97 -5.29
C ILE A 236 -46.85 12.99 -6.75
N ASP A 237 -47.01 11.87 -7.44
CA ASP A 237 -46.73 11.75 -8.87
C ASP A 237 -48.00 11.99 -9.70
N THR A 238 -47.92 12.88 -10.68
CA THR A 238 -49.03 13.17 -11.60
C THR A 238 -48.90 12.28 -12.84
N ILE A 239 -49.50 11.09 -12.76
CA ILE A 239 -49.44 10.07 -13.81
C ILE A 239 -50.62 10.13 -14.81
N GLY A 240 -51.60 11.00 -14.55
CA GLY A 240 -52.75 11.21 -15.45
C GLY A 240 -53.75 10.06 -15.45
N LYS A 241 -54.59 9.97 -16.51
CA LYS A 241 -55.65 8.95 -16.65
C LYS A 241 -55.32 7.83 -17.64
N ASN A 242 -54.11 7.84 -18.23
CA ASN A 242 -53.68 6.81 -19.16
C ASN A 242 -53.24 5.56 -18.38
N PRO A 243 -53.84 4.38 -18.60
CA PRO A 243 -53.54 3.17 -17.85
C PRO A 243 -52.04 2.83 -17.87
N ALA A 244 -51.38 2.90 -16.71
CA ALA A 244 -49.98 2.57 -16.54
C ALA A 244 -49.68 2.16 -15.10
N TRP A 245 -48.70 1.28 -14.94
CA TRP A 245 -48.14 0.88 -13.64
C TRP A 245 -46.68 1.32 -13.56
N TYR A 246 -46.31 1.89 -12.42
CA TYR A 246 -44.99 2.44 -12.17
C TYR A 246 -44.39 1.82 -10.92
N GLU A 247 -43.07 1.65 -10.94
CA GLU A 247 -42.28 1.26 -9.78
C GLU A 247 -41.48 2.46 -9.29
N TYR A 248 -41.33 2.56 -7.98
CA TYR A 248 -40.68 3.67 -7.30
C TYR A 248 -39.62 3.18 -6.33
N GLU A 249 -38.50 3.88 -6.30
CA GLU A 249 -37.46 3.74 -5.31
C GLU A 249 -37.20 5.09 -4.65
N ILE A 250 -36.96 5.08 -3.34
CA ILE A 250 -36.69 6.28 -2.56
C ILE A 250 -35.30 6.20 -1.94
N ALA A 251 -34.57 7.31 -1.96
CA ALA A 251 -33.28 7.41 -1.30
C ALA A 251 -33.25 8.65 -0.41
N ALA A 252 -32.86 8.46 0.85
CA ALA A 252 -32.53 9.58 1.73
C ALA A 252 -31.26 10.28 1.22
N VAL A 253 -31.16 11.57 1.49
CA VAL A 253 -30.04 12.42 1.14
C VAL A 253 -29.71 13.29 2.36
N ASP A 254 -28.43 13.35 2.72
CA ASP A 254 -27.95 14.22 3.80
C ASP A 254 -27.92 15.70 3.38
N ALA A 255 -27.55 16.58 4.32
CA ALA A 255 -27.45 18.02 4.10
C ALA A 255 -26.44 18.41 3.00
N TYR A 256 -25.48 17.54 2.71
CA TYR A 256 -24.39 17.78 1.78
C TYR A 256 -24.62 17.18 0.39
N GLY A 257 -25.75 16.49 0.19
CA GLY A 257 -26.09 15.87 -1.09
C GLY A 257 -25.59 14.44 -1.25
N ASN A 258 -25.12 13.81 -0.18
CA ASN A 258 -24.78 12.39 -0.20
C ASN A 258 -26.06 11.56 -0.15
N GLU A 259 -26.31 10.81 -1.22
CA GLU A 259 -27.45 9.92 -1.34
C GLU A 259 -27.12 8.53 -0.77
N GLY A 260 -28.04 7.98 0.02
CA GLY A 260 -27.95 6.65 0.59
C GLY A 260 -28.27 5.54 -0.41
N GLU A 261 -28.45 4.32 0.11
CA GLU A 261 -29.04 3.26 -0.73
C GLU A 261 -30.45 3.65 -1.17
N LYS A 262 -30.83 3.24 -2.38
CA LYS A 262 -32.22 3.26 -2.81
C LYS A 262 -32.95 2.13 -2.08
N GLN A 263 -34.06 2.46 -1.46
CA GLN A 263 -34.81 1.60 -0.56
C GLN A 263 -36.32 1.84 -0.75
N GLY A 264 -37.13 1.33 0.18
CA GLY A 264 -38.54 1.68 0.29
C GLY A 264 -39.31 1.44 -1.00
N HIS A 265 -39.07 0.29 -1.65
CA HIS A 265 -39.71 -0.03 -2.92
C HIS A 265 -41.24 0.11 -2.82
N ALA A 266 -41.79 0.87 -3.75
CA ALA A 266 -43.22 1.06 -3.89
C ALA A 266 -43.63 0.84 -5.34
N SER A 267 -44.90 0.53 -5.56
CA SER A 267 -45.46 0.46 -6.90
C SER A 267 -46.88 1.02 -6.89
N GLY A 268 -47.33 1.55 -8.02
CA GLY A 268 -48.66 2.14 -8.12
C GLY A 268 -48.96 2.69 -9.51
N GLY A 269 -50.24 2.91 -9.77
CA GLY A 269 -50.73 3.29 -11.09
C GLY A 269 -52.21 3.68 -11.05
N ASN A 270 -52.80 3.77 -12.24
CA ASN A 270 -54.20 4.17 -12.46
C ASN A 270 -55.01 3.10 -13.20
N VAL A 271 -54.61 1.83 -13.04
CA VAL A 271 -55.26 0.66 -13.64
C VAL A 271 -56.32 0.13 -12.67
N GLU A 272 -57.48 -0.33 -13.15
CA GLU A 272 -58.57 -0.86 -12.30
C GLU A 272 -58.34 -2.31 -11.85
N ASP A 273 -58.91 -2.67 -10.70
CA ASP A 273 -58.65 -3.91 -9.96
C ASP A 273 -59.45 -5.12 -10.49
N TYR A 274 -58.82 -6.30 -10.63
CA TYR A 274 -59.49 -7.61 -10.59
C TYR A 274 -58.53 -8.81 -10.49
N TYR A 275 -59.04 -9.91 -9.92
CA TYR A 275 -58.41 -11.20 -9.59
C TYR A 275 -57.20 -11.65 -10.44
N ALA A 276 -56.09 -12.00 -9.77
CA ALA A 276 -54.94 -12.64 -10.43
C ALA A 276 -55.27 -14.11 -10.79
N PRO A 277 -55.12 -14.51 -12.05
CA PRO A 277 -55.47 -15.85 -12.50
C PRO A 277 -54.45 -16.90 -12.02
N PRO A 278 -54.86 -18.18 -11.91
CA PRO A 278 -53.96 -19.27 -11.57
C PRO A 278 -52.79 -19.38 -12.56
N VAL A 279 -51.61 -19.73 -12.04
CA VAL A 279 -50.45 -20.13 -12.84
C VAL A 279 -50.38 -21.65 -12.87
N THR A 280 -50.26 -22.20 -14.07
CA THR A 280 -50.08 -23.65 -14.30
C THR A 280 -48.70 -23.92 -14.86
N ASN A 281 -48.24 -25.18 -14.74
CA ASN A 281 -46.95 -25.65 -15.28
C ASN A 281 -45.74 -24.82 -14.84
N PHE A 282 -45.76 -24.26 -13.62
CA PHE A 282 -44.58 -23.61 -13.08
C PHE A 282 -43.54 -24.67 -12.72
N ASN A 283 -42.43 -24.70 -13.45
CA ASN A 283 -41.39 -25.71 -13.34
C ASN A 283 -39.99 -25.09 -13.37
N ALA A 284 -39.03 -25.77 -12.73
CA ALA A 284 -37.63 -25.40 -12.66
C ALA A 284 -36.77 -26.60 -13.07
N VAL A 285 -35.96 -26.44 -14.11
CA VAL A 285 -35.16 -27.52 -14.68
C VAL A 285 -33.69 -27.12 -14.74
N ASN A 286 -32.84 -27.89 -14.07
CA ASN A 286 -31.39 -27.77 -14.19
C ASN A 286 -30.95 -28.12 -15.64
N LYS A 287 -30.25 -27.21 -16.30
CA LYS A 287 -29.74 -27.40 -17.67
C LYS A 287 -28.37 -28.09 -17.73
N GLY A 288 -27.72 -28.28 -16.60
CA GLY A 288 -26.47 -29.02 -16.45
C GLY A 288 -25.20 -28.27 -16.87
N LYS A 289 -25.33 -27.22 -17.69
CA LYS A 289 -24.21 -26.36 -18.12
C LYS A 289 -24.39 -24.92 -17.65
N ASN A 290 -23.29 -24.18 -17.55
CA ASN A 290 -23.22 -22.73 -17.32
C ASN A 290 -23.94 -22.21 -16.06
N HIS A 291 -24.19 -23.06 -15.07
CA HIS A 291 -24.94 -22.64 -13.88
C HIS A 291 -26.39 -22.24 -14.17
N GLU A 292 -27.03 -22.84 -15.17
CA GLU A 292 -28.37 -22.47 -15.62
C GLU A 292 -29.48 -23.34 -15.00
N ILE A 293 -30.46 -22.69 -14.37
CA ILE A 293 -31.77 -23.26 -14.05
C ILE A 293 -32.82 -22.58 -14.93
N LYS A 294 -33.48 -23.34 -15.82
CA LYS A 294 -34.58 -22.82 -16.65
C LYS A 294 -35.90 -22.94 -15.90
N LEU A 295 -36.53 -21.79 -15.68
CA LEU A 295 -37.89 -21.66 -15.16
C LEU A 295 -38.87 -21.53 -16.33
N SER A 296 -40.03 -22.18 -16.24
CA SER A 296 -41.12 -22.02 -17.20
C SER A 296 -42.47 -22.03 -16.50
N TRP A 297 -43.44 -21.27 -17.00
CA TRP A 297 -44.80 -21.18 -16.44
C TRP A 297 -45.84 -20.87 -17.53
N ARG A 298 -47.14 -21.00 -17.18
CA ARG A 298 -48.25 -20.62 -18.05
C ARG A 298 -49.33 -19.86 -17.28
N PHE A 299 -49.79 -18.76 -17.86
CA PHE A 299 -50.96 -18.02 -17.38
C PHE A 299 -52.23 -18.54 -18.06
N GLU A 300 -53.28 -18.86 -17.29
CA GLU A 300 -54.60 -19.21 -17.84
C GLU A 300 -55.30 -18.01 -18.48
N ASN A 301 -55.09 -16.83 -17.89
CA ASN A 301 -55.52 -15.54 -18.43
C ASN A 301 -54.41 -14.51 -18.14
N LYS A 302 -54.16 -13.59 -19.06
CA LYS A 302 -53.15 -12.53 -18.88
C LYS A 302 -53.72 -11.12 -18.92
N LYS A 303 -55.03 -10.98 -19.13
CA LYS A 303 -55.72 -9.71 -19.36
C LYS A 303 -55.52 -8.68 -18.23
N TYR A 304 -55.30 -9.16 -17.00
CA TYR A 304 -55.26 -8.34 -15.78
C TYR A 304 -53.92 -8.39 -15.04
N LEU A 305 -52.92 -9.05 -15.64
CA LEU A 305 -51.57 -9.15 -15.09
C LEU A 305 -50.72 -8.06 -15.74
N ASN A 306 -50.04 -7.28 -14.92
CA ASN A 306 -49.08 -6.27 -15.38
C ASN A 306 -47.71 -6.91 -15.63
N GLY A 307 -47.40 -7.97 -14.87
CA GLY A 307 -46.29 -8.88 -15.12
C GLY A 307 -45.98 -9.72 -13.89
N VAL A 308 -44.78 -10.30 -13.88
CA VAL A 308 -44.41 -11.32 -12.90
C VAL A 308 -43.01 -11.04 -12.36
N SER A 309 -42.85 -11.06 -11.04
CA SER A 309 -41.52 -11.08 -10.44
C SER A 309 -41.14 -12.51 -10.05
N ILE A 310 -39.94 -12.92 -10.41
CA ILE A 310 -39.40 -14.22 -10.00
C ILE A 310 -38.65 -14.01 -8.69
N MET A 311 -39.09 -14.70 -7.65
CA MET A 311 -38.50 -14.65 -6.31
C MET A 311 -37.70 -15.92 -6.08
N ARG A 312 -36.43 -15.79 -5.65
CA ARG A 312 -35.54 -16.92 -5.31
C ARG A 312 -35.01 -16.83 -3.90
N SER A 313 -34.89 -17.97 -3.24
CA SER A 313 -34.15 -18.15 -1.99
C SER A 313 -33.43 -19.49 -1.96
N THR A 314 -32.39 -19.61 -1.12
CA THR A 314 -31.81 -20.91 -0.73
C THR A 314 -32.53 -21.52 0.48
N GLN A 315 -33.44 -20.78 1.11
CA GLN A 315 -34.27 -21.23 2.23
C GLN A 315 -35.73 -21.32 1.79
N TYR A 316 -36.42 -22.40 2.18
CA TYR A 316 -37.81 -22.62 1.73
C TYR A 316 -38.79 -21.53 2.21
N ASP A 317 -38.65 -21.00 3.42
CA ASP A 317 -39.65 -20.09 4.02
C ASP A 317 -39.24 -18.62 4.13
N SER A 318 -37.97 -18.29 3.91
CA SER A 318 -37.46 -16.94 4.16
C SER A 318 -36.36 -16.57 3.18
N GLY A 319 -35.86 -15.33 3.25
CA GLY A 319 -34.67 -14.91 2.48
C GLY A 319 -34.89 -14.70 0.98
N TYR A 320 -36.14 -14.70 0.52
CA TYR A 320 -36.47 -14.50 -0.89
C TYR A 320 -36.04 -13.12 -1.40
N LYS A 321 -35.32 -13.15 -2.51
CA LYS A 321 -34.93 -11.97 -3.28
C LYS A 321 -35.54 -12.03 -4.66
N ARG A 322 -35.94 -10.88 -5.17
CA ARG A 322 -36.39 -10.75 -6.56
C ARG A 322 -35.18 -10.90 -7.49
N ILE A 323 -35.23 -11.85 -8.42
CA ILE A 323 -34.20 -12.02 -9.45
C ILE A 323 -34.47 -11.08 -10.63
N VAL A 324 -35.72 -11.09 -11.11
CA VAL A 324 -36.13 -10.36 -12.30
C VAL A 324 -37.62 -10.04 -12.23
N THR A 325 -38.04 -8.96 -12.88
CA THR A 325 -39.45 -8.70 -13.20
C THR A 325 -39.65 -8.77 -14.71
N LEU A 326 -40.60 -9.59 -15.15
CA LEU A 326 -40.84 -9.85 -16.56
C LEU A 326 -42.24 -9.35 -16.96
N PRO A 327 -42.39 -8.88 -18.21
CA PRO A 327 -43.70 -8.58 -18.76
C PRO A 327 -44.52 -9.87 -18.93
N VAL A 328 -45.85 -9.73 -18.96
CA VAL A 328 -46.79 -10.87 -18.93
C VAL A 328 -46.74 -11.79 -20.17
N ASN A 329 -46.09 -11.35 -21.25
CA ASN A 329 -45.89 -12.17 -22.45
C ASN A 329 -44.74 -13.17 -22.28
N GLU A 330 -43.86 -13.00 -21.30
CA GLU A 330 -42.81 -13.95 -20.99
C GLU A 330 -43.38 -15.15 -20.21
N THR A 331 -42.98 -16.34 -20.64
CA THR A 331 -43.39 -17.62 -20.04
C THR A 331 -42.22 -18.49 -19.62
N GLU A 332 -41.00 -18.00 -19.80
CA GLU A 332 -39.77 -18.68 -19.41
C GLU A 332 -38.69 -17.69 -18.97
N TYR A 333 -37.78 -18.16 -18.13
CA TYR A 333 -36.61 -17.41 -17.68
C TYR A 333 -35.47 -18.37 -17.35
N THR A 334 -34.25 -18.03 -17.72
CA THR A 334 -33.06 -18.79 -17.31
C THR A 334 -32.36 -18.05 -16.19
N ASP A 335 -32.36 -18.65 -15.00
CA ASP A 335 -31.63 -18.14 -13.85
C ASP A 335 -30.19 -18.66 -13.84
N ILE A 336 -29.25 -17.77 -13.52
CA ILE A 336 -27.83 -18.09 -13.37
C ILE A 336 -27.51 -18.25 -11.88
N ILE A 337 -26.97 -19.41 -11.55
CA ILE A 337 -26.83 -19.89 -10.19
C ILE A 337 -25.41 -19.67 -9.66
N PRO A 338 -25.23 -18.86 -8.60
CA PRO A 338 -23.88 -18.53 -8.15
C PRO A 338 -23.15 -19.71 -7.50
N VAL A 339 -23.87 -20.67 -6.90
CA VAL A 339 -23.28 -21.76 -6.13
C VAL A 339 -23.94 -23.10 -6.49
N SER A 340 -23.13 -24.12 -6.80
CA SER A 340 -23.59 -25.49 -7.04
C SER A 340 -23.84 -26.25 -5.73
N GLY A 341 -24.67 -27.29 -5.78
CA GLY A 341 -24.96 -28.19 -4.66
C GLY A 341 -26.08 -27.72 -3.72
N GLU A 342 -26.66 -26.55 -3.94
CA GLU A 342 -27.71 -25.96 -3.11
C GLU A 342 -29.10 -26.06 -3.78
N ASN A 343 -30.14 -26.18 -2.95
CA ASN A 343 -31.53 -26.06 -3.42
C ASN A 343 -31.89 -24.59 -3.57
N TYR A 344 -32.38 -24.23 -4.76
CA TYR A 344 -32.94 -22.92 -5.03
C TYR A 344 -34.45 -23.03 -5.14
N TYR A 345 -35.13 -22.33 -4.24
CA TYR A 345 -36.58 -22.26 -4.17
C TYR A 345 -37.08 -21.04 -4.92
N TYR A 346 -38.07 -21.23 -5.78
CA TYR A 346 -38.66 -20.19 -6.60
C TYR A 346 -40.15 -20.06 -6.36
N TYR A 347 -40.67 -18.83 -6.38
CA TYR A 347 -42.08 -18.58 -6.62
C TYR A 347 -42.24 -17.36 -7.53
N LEU A 348 -43.36 -17.29 -8.23
CA LEU A 348 -43.74 -16.13 -9.01
C LEU A 348 -44.61 -15.23 -8.16
N LEU A 349 -44.28 -13.94 -8.13
CA LEU A 349 -45.10 -12.91 -7.52
C LEU A 349 -45.86 -12.19 -8.64
N LEU A 350 -47.17 -12.41 -8.69
CA LEU A 350 -48.05 -11.90 -9.74
C LEU A 350 -48.48 -10.47 -9.41
N HIS A 351 -48.18 -9.54 -10.31
CA HIS A 351 -48.54 -8.14 -10.15
C HIS A 351 -49.83 -7.83 -10.88
N SER A 352 -50.83 -7.36 -10.14
CA SER A 352 -52.07 -6.79 -10.65
C SER A 352 -52.19 -5.31 -10.25
N ALA A 353 -53.26 -4.68 -10.68
CA ALA A 353 -53.42 -3.24 -10.68
C ALA A 353 -53.74 -2.60 -9.33
N ASN A 354 -54.36 -3.26 -8.34
CA ASN A 354 -54.59 -2.61 -7.04
C ASN A 354 -54.47 -3.54 -5.84
N ALA A 355 -54.50 -4.86 -6.04
CA ALA A 355 -54.26 -5.84 -5.00
C ALA A 355 -52.78 -5.96 -4.61
N ASP A 356 -52.54 -6.47 -3.41
CA ASP A 356 -51.21 -6.94 -3.05
C ASP A 356 -50.76 -8.04 -4.02
N PRO A 357 -49.48 -8.09 -4.41
CA PRO A 357 -49.01 -9.10 -5.33
C PRO A 357 -49.27 -10.51 -4.80
N ILE A 358 -49.77 -11.40 -5.66
CA ILE A 358 -50.18 -12.75 -5.26
C ILE A 358 -49.05 -13.74 -5.55
N PRO A 359 -48.51 -14.46 -4.54
CA PRO A 359 -47.49 -15.46 -4.76
C PRO A 359 -48.10 -16.76 -5.33
N THR A 360 -47.39 -17.43 -6.23
CA THR A 360 -47.70 -18.80 -6.63
C THR A 360 -47.23 -19.81 -5.58
N THR A 361 -47.55 -21.08 -5.81
CA THR A 361 -46.86 -22.17 -5.14
C THR A 361 -45.34 -22.11 -5.40
N LYS A 362 -44.58 -22.50 -4.39
CA LYS A 362 -43.12 -22.59 -4.47
C LYS A 362 -42.72 -23.88 -5.19
N ILE A 363 -41.70 -23.78 -6.03
CA ILE A 363 -41.01 -24.92 -6.63
C ILE A 363 -39.53 -24.85 -6.26
N PHE A 364 -38.76 -25.89 -6.56
CA PHE A 364 -37.32 -25.86 -6.36
C PHE A 364 -36.58 -26.58 -7.47
N ALA A 365 -35.32 -26.21 -7.64
CA ALA A 365 -34.36 -26.97 -8.42
C ALA A 365 -32.98 -26.85 -7.77
N THR A 366 -32.20 -27.92 -7.89
CA THR A 366 -30.80 -27.97 -7.46
C THR A 366 -29.93 -27.81 -8.70
N TYR A 367 -29.03 -26.85 -8.70
CA TYR A 367 -27.93 -26.86 -9.68
C TYR A 367 -26.79 -27.67 -9.07
N GLY A 368 -26.50 -28.84 -9.64
CA GLY A 368 -25.46 -29.77 -9.18
C GLY A 368 -25.68 -31.17 -9.73
N GLY A 369 -24.66 -32.04 -9.64
CA GLY A 369 -24.77 -33.46 -10.01
C GLY A 369 -24.47 -33.81 -11.48
N VAL A 370 -24.07 -32.85 -12.31
CA VAL A 370 -23.46 -33.14 -13.62
C VAL A 370 -21.95 -33.09 -13.44
N ALA A 371 -21.29 -34.24 -13.50
CA ALA A 371 -19.85 -34.35 -13.29
C ALA A 371 -19.05 -33.83 -14.50
N GLU A 372 -19.09 -32.52 -14.74
CA GLU A 372 -18.28 -31.85 -15.76
C GLU A 372 -17.00 -31.33 -15.12
N LYS A 373 -15.85 -31.80 -15.59
CA LYS A 373 -14.55 -31.33 -15.12
C LYS A 373 -14.27 -29.96 -15.72
N PRO A 374 -13.71 -29.01 -14.94
CA PRO A 374 -13.35 -27.70 -15.47
C PRO A 374 -12.22 -27.82 -16.50
N ASN A 375 -12.07 -26.81 -17.36
CA ASN A 375 -10.93 -26.72 -18.27
C ASN A 375 -9.62 -26.47 -17.49
N PRO A 376 -8.49 -27.04 -17.94
CA PRO A 376 -7.19 -26.75 -17.36
C PRO A 376 -6.76 -25.29 -17.63
N PRO A 377 -5.86 -24.73 -16.82
CA PRO A 377 -5.28 -23.42 -17.10
C PRO A 377 -4.48 -23.38 -18.41
N THR A 378 -4.39 -22.20 -19.00
CA THR A 378 -3.67 -21.92 -20.25
C THR A 378 -2.56 -20.89 -20.03
N GLU A 379 -1.70 -20.69 -21.04
CA GLU A 379 -0.58 -19.73 -20.97
C GLU A 379 0.28 -19.88 -19.71
N ILE A 380 0.57 -21.14 -19.34
CA ILE A 380 1.44 -21.43 -18.23
C ILE A 380 2.90 -21.20 -18.62
N ASP A 381 3.67 -20.61 -17.71
CA ASP A 381 5.12 -20.44 -17.84
C ASP A 381 5.78 -20.38 -16.44
N ALA A 382 7.10 -20.58 -16.39
CA ALA A 382 7.88 -20.62 -15.16
C ALA A 382 9.17 -19.80 -15.26
N SER A 383 9.48 -19.07 -14.20
CA SER A 383 10.66 -18.21 -14.13
C SER A 383 11.47 -18.48 -12.87
N THR A 384 12.79 -18.38 -13.00
CA THR A 384 13.74 -18.51 -11.89
C THR A 384 13.64 -17.28 -10.97
N ILE A 385 13.53 -17.51 -9.66
CA ILE A 385 13.57 -16.46 -8.63
C ILE A 385 14.63 -16.80 -7.57
N LEU A 386 15.04 -15.82 -6.76
CA LEU A 386 16.02 -16.06 -5.68
C LEU A 386 15.51 -17.16 -4.73
N ASN A 387 16.29 -18.24 -4.61
CA ASN A 387 15.96 -19.43 -3.82
C ASN A 387 14.62 -20.11 -4.19
N GLY A 388 14.17 -20.01 -5.44
CA GLY A 388 12.91 -20.64 -5.84
C GLY A 388 12.58 -20.55 -7.32
N ILE A 389 11.33 -20.92 -7.64
CA ILE A 389 10.74 -20.87 -8.98
C ILE A 389 9.36 -20.20 -8.88
N LYS A 390 9.04 -19.29 -9.79
CA LYS A 390 7.71 -18.69 -9.91
C LYS A 390 7.00 -19.22 -11.14
N VAL A 391 5.90 -19.92 -10.93
CA VAL A 391 4.99 -20.42 -11.98
C VAL A 391 3.86 -19.42 -12.14
N PHE A 392 3.44 -19.13 -13.37
CA PHE A 392 2.31 -18.27 -13.66
C PHE A 392 1.45 -18.86 -14.78
N TRP A 393 0.17 -18.56 -14.79
CA TRP A 393 -0.80 -19.07 -15.77
C TRP A 393 -1.99 -18.13 -15.90
N LYS A 394 -2.80 -18.35 -16.93
CA LYS A 394 -4.11 -17.71 -17.11
C LYS A 394 -5.24 -18.72 -17.02
N SER A 395 -6.40 -18.24 -16.61
CA SER A 395 -7.64 -19.01 -16.63
C SER A 395 -8.82 -18.06 -16.67
N GLU A 396 -9.69 -18.27 -17.67
CA GLU A 396 -10.97 -17.58 -17.83
C GLU A 396 -12.14 -18.53 -17.57
N GLU A 397 -11.85 -19.71 -17.02
CA GLU A 397 -12.87 -20.72 -16.72
C GLU A 397 -13.87 -20.15 -15.71
N PRO A 398 -15.17 -20.05 -16.05
CA PRO A 398 -16.16 -19.50 -15.14
C PRO A 398 -16.46 -20.50 -14.01
N TYR A 399 -16.88 -19.98 -12.85
CA TYR A 399 -17.35 -20.78 -11.71
C TYR A 399 -16.30 -21.77 -11.14
N VAL A 400 -15.04 -21.34 -11.13
CA VAL A 400 -13.92 -22.09 -10.53
C VAL A 400 -13.68 -21.69 -9.08
N LYS A 401 -13.35 -22.68 -8.26
CA LYS A 401 -12.96 -22.49 -6.86
C LYS A 401 -11.50 -22.04 -6.75
N GLY A 402 -10.64 -22.55 -7.64
CA GLY A 402 -9.23 -22.18 -7.66
C GLY A 402 -8.33 -23.16 -8.39
N PHE A 403 -7.06 -23.19 -7.99
CA PHE A 403 -6.00 -23.95 -8.65
C PHE A 403 -5.10 -24.67 -7.66
N TYR A 404 -4.58 -25.83 -8.08
CA TYR A 404 -3.48 -26.53 -7.42
C TYR A 404 -2.28 -26.65 -8.36
N VAL A 405 -1.10 -26.33 -7.83
CA VAL A 405 0.17 -26.47 -8.51
C VAL A 405 0.84 -27.77 -8.11
N TYR A 406 1.33 -28.50 -9.10
CA TYR A 406 2.05 -29.74 -8.93
C TYR A 406 3.46 -29.63 -9.50
N ARG A 407 4.41 -30.32 -8.86
CA ARG A 407 5.84 -30.32 -9.21
C ARG A 407 6.37 -31.74 -9.31
N ARG A 408 7.36 -31.95 -10.18
CA ARG A 408 8.29 -33.09 -10.14
C ARG A 408 9.71 -32.65 -10.53
N SER A 409 10.71 -33.41 -10.14
CA SER A 409 12.14 -33.20 -10.51
C SER A 409 12.66 -34.22 -11.52
N ASN A 410 11.89 -35.27 -11.78
CA ASN A 410 12.24 -36.33 -12.70
C ASN A 410 11.03 -36.62 -13.58
N SER A 411 11.19 -36.56 -14.91
CA SER A 411 10.10 -36.74 -15.86
C SER A 411 9.50 -38.16 -15.84
N PHE A 412 10.17 -39.13 -15.19
CA PHE A 412 9.66 -40.49 -14.94
C PHE A 412 8.81 -40.60 -13.66
N GLU A 413 8.83 -39.60 -12.78
CA GLU A 413 8.00 -39.57 -11.57
C GLU A 413 6.64 -38.91 -11.81
N SER A 414 5.69 -39.24 -10.92
CA SER A 414 4.40 -38.57 -10.89
C SER A 414 4.50 -37.17 -10.27
N PHE A 415 3.69 -36.25 -10.78
CA PHE A 415 3.54 -34.90 -10.23
C PHE A 415 2.97 -34.95 -8.81
N LYS A 416 3.60 -34.21 -7.88
CA LYS A 416 3.15 -34.06 -6.49
C LYS A 416 2.63 -32.65 -6.25
N GLN A 417 1.52 -32.51 -5.54
CA GLN A 417 0.97 -31.20 -5.21
C GLN A 417 1.93 -30.45 -4.29
N VAL A 418 2.21 -29.18 -4.61
CA VAL A 418 3.12 -28.32 -3.85
C VAL A 418 2.48 -27.03 -3.35
N SER A 419 1.29 -26.68 -3.85
CA SER A 419 0.54 -25.52 -3.36
C SER A 419 -0.64 -25.92 -2.47
N SER A 420 -1.06 -24.98 -1.62
CA SER A 420 -2.43 -24.93 -1.13
C SER A 420 -3.39 -24.50 -2.26
N LEU A 421 -4.69 -24.43 -1.95
CA LEU A 421 -5.69 -23.93 -2.89
C LEU A 421 -5.42 -22.46 -3.20
N ILE A 422 -5.18 -22.15 -4.47
CA ILE A 422 -5.02 -20.77 -4.96
C ILE A 422 -6.40 -20.32 -5.43
N ILE A 423 -7.05 -19.48 -4.62
CA ILE A 423 -8.45 -19.05 -4.84
C ILE A 423 -8.57 -18.27 -6.14
N ALA A 424 -9.61 -18.57 -6.92
CA ALA A 424 -9.93 -17.84 -8.13
C ALA A 424 -10.50 -16.44 -7.82
N GLY A 425 -10.16 -15.46 -8.66
CA GLY A 425 -10.58 -14.06 -8.50
C GLY A 425 -9.89 -13.07 -9.44
N ALA A 426 -9.05 -13.55 -10.34
CA ALA A 426 -8.35 -12.79 -11.37
C ALA A 426 -8.38 -13.56 -12.70
N ILE A 427 -7.75 -13.03 -13.75
CA ILE A 427 -7.54 -13.76 -15.02
C ILE A 427 -6.11 -14.32 -15.14
N THR A 428 -5.19 -13.84 -14.30
CA THR A 428 -3.78 -14.23 -14.29
C THR A 428 -3.38 -14.54 -12.86
N TYR A 429 -2.68 -15.66 -12.71
CA TYR A 429 -2.35 -16.26 -11.42
C TYR A 429 -0.86 -16.59 -11.36
N SER A 430 -0.33 -16.69 -10.15
CA SER A 430 1.04 -17.16 -9.96
C SER A 430 1.23 -17.86 -8.63
N PHE A 431 2.23 -18.73 -8.58
CA PHE A 431 2.68 -19.46 -7.40
C PHE A 431 4.21 -19.40 -7.34
N ALA A 432 4.74 -19.01 -6.18
CA ALA A 432 6.18 -19.05 -5.92
C ALA A 432 6.51 -20.30 -5.09
N ASP A 433 7.21 -21.25 -5.70
CA ASP A 433 7.78 -22.39 -5.01
C ASP A 433 9.14 -22.00 -4.43
N THR A 434 9.18 -21.80 -3.11
CA THR A 434 10.40 -21.53 -2.34
C THR A 434 10.71 -22.68 -1.38
N SER A 435 10.35 -23.91 -1.76
CA SER A 435 10.57 -25.10 -0.95
C SER A 435 12.06 -25.33 -0.67
N LEU A 436 12.39 -25.68 0.58
CA LEU A 436 13.75 -26.11 0.97
C LEU A 436 14.22 -27.40 0.28
N GLN A 437 13.32 -28.09 -0.44
CA GLN A 437 13.66 -29.27 -1.24
C GLN A 437 14.21 -28.92 -2.62
N LEU A 438 14.12 -27.65 -3.04
CA LEU A 438 14.70 -27.17 -4.29
C LEU A 438 16.22 -27.15 -4.16
N ARG A 439 16.91 -27.80 -5.10
CA ARG A 439 18.37 -27.92 -5.11
C ARG A 439 18.97 -27.15 -6.28
N SER A 440 20.15 -26.59 -6.05
CA SER A 440 20.96 -25.98 -7.12
C SER A 440 21.29 -27.02 -8.21
N GLY A 441 21.24 -26.61 -9.47
CA GLY A 441 21.60 -27.45 -10.62
C GLY A 441 20.51 -28.41 -11.11
N GLU A 442 19.39 -28.54 -10.38
CA GLU A 442 18.24 -29.36 -10.78
C GLU A 442 17.24 -28.54 -11.61
N VAL A 443 16.53 -29.21 -12.52
CA VAL A 443 15.40 -28.64 -13.27
C VAL A 443 14.11 -29.25 -12.74
N TYR A 444 13.15 -28.40 -12.40
CA TYR A 444 11.84 -28.83 -11.91
C TYR A 444 10.78 -28.55 -12.96
N GLU A 445 9.86 -29.49 -13.12
CA GLU A 445 8.71 -29.40 -14.00
C GLU A 445 7.45 -29.12 -13.18
N TYR A 446 6.58 -28.25 -13.69
CA TYR A 446 5.34 -27.84 -13.05
C TYR A 446 4.13 -27.98 -13.99
N THR A 447 3.00 -28.33 -13.40
CA THR A 447 1.68 -28.27 -14.05
C THR A 447 0.65 -27.74 -13.06
N VAL A 448 -0.44 -27.18 -13.55
CA VAL A 448 -1.52 -26.62 -12.74
C VAL A 448 -2.83 -27.28 -13.12
N ARG A 449 -3.67 -27.55 -12.12
CA ARG A 449 -5.03 -28.08 -12.31
C ARG A 449 -6.05 -27.13 -11.71
N THR A 450 -7.12 -26.89 -12.43
CA THR A 450 -8.30 -26.15 -11.99
C THR A 450 -9.17 -27.05 -11.12
N ILE A 451 -9.74 -26.50 -10.05
CA ILE A 451 -10.79 -27.14 -9.26
C ILE A 451 -12.06 -26.28 -9.29
N ASN A 452 -13.20 -26.90 -9.58
CA ASN A 452 -14.51 -26.23 -9.56
C ASN A 452 -15.21 -26.36 -8.19
N GLU A 453 -16.39 -25.76 -8.05
CA GLU A 453 -17.20 -25.80 -6.82
C GLU A 453 -17.68 -27.21 -6.45
N ASP A 454 -17.84 -28.11 -7.43
CA ASP A 454 -18.17 -29.53 -7.21
C ASP A 454 -16.95 -30.37 -6.76
N ASN A 455 -15.80 -29.73 -6.50
CA ASN A 455 -14.51 -30.35 -6.16
C ASN A 455 -13.97 -31.32 -7.24
N LEU A 456 -14.33 -31.12 -8.49
CA LEU A 456 -13.79 -31.85 -9.63
C LEU A 456 -12.53 -31.14 -10.15
N LEU A 457 -11.48 -31.93 -10.38
CA LEU A 457 -10.23 -31.43 -10.94
C LEU A 457 -10.21 -31.57 -12.47
N SER A 458 -9.70 -30.54 -13.13
CA SER A 458 -9.37 -30.59 -14.57
C SER A 458 -8.31 -31.66 -14.88
N SER A 459 -8.04 -31.88 -16.17
CA SER A 459 -6.76 -32.43 -16.60
C SER A 459 -5.60 -31.51 -16.18
N ALA A 460 -4.37 -32.00 -16.26
CA ALA A 460 -3.18 -31.16 -16.11
C ALA A 460 -3.13 -30.10 -17.23
N SER A 461 -2.63 -28.89 -16.91
CA SER A 461 -2.18 -27.94 -17.93
C SER A 461 -0.97 -28.49 -18.70
N ASP A 462 -0.52 -27.74 -19.70
CA ASP A 462 0.82 -27.93 -20.25
C ASP A 462 1.89 -27.90 -19.14
N THR A 463 3.01 -28.57 -19.41
CA THR A 463 4.13 -28.67 -18.46
C THR A 463 5.17 -27.62 -18.78
N VAL A 464 5.63 -26.91 -17.76
CA VAL A 464 6.69 -25.91 -17.85
C VAL A 464 7.85 -26.30 -16.95
N SER A 465 9.06 -25.86 -17.29
CA SER A 465 10.26 -26.21 -16.53
C SER A 465 11.09 -24.97 -16.21
N ALA A 466 11.72 -24.98 -15.03
CA ALA A 466 12.66 -23.95 -14.62
C ALA A 466 13.68 -24.54 -13.63
N ASN A 467 14.84 -23.91 -13.53
CA ASN A 467 15.78 -24.16 -12.45
C ASN A 467 15.49 -23.21 -11.27
N PRO A 468 15.73 -23.62 -10.02
CA PRO A 468 15.56 -22.74 -8.89
C PRO A 468 16.77 -21.81 -8.78
N GLY A 469 16.57 -20.55 -8.39
CA GLY A 469 17.66 -19.60 -8.15
C GLY A 469 18.41 -19.86 -6.84
N VAL A 470 18.62 -21.14 -6.51
CA VAL A 470 19.35 -21.62 -5.34
C VAL A 470 20.83 -21.70 -5.71
N LYS A 471 21.68 -21.01 -4.95
CA LYS A 471 23.13 -21.05 -5.17
C LYS A 471 23.73 -22.37 -4.71
N MET A 472 24.73 -22.86 -5.44
CA MET A 472 25.50 -24.04 -5.05
C MET A 472 26.44 -23.66 -3.91
N LYS A 473 26.52 -24.52 -2.88
CA LYS A 473 27.57 -24.38 -1.86
C LYS A 473 28.87 -24.98 -2.41
N ILE A 474 29.90 -24.15 -2.57
CA ILE A 474 31.21 -24.58 -3.07
C ILE A 474 32.26 -24.61 -1.94
N ALA A 475 33.34 -25.39 -2.14
CA ALA A 475 34.38 -25.60 -1.14
C ALA A 475 35.22 -24.33 -0.88
N ALA A 476 35.50 -24.06 0.40
CA ALA A 476 36.34 -22.95 0.82
C ALA A 476 37.83 -23.29 0.70
N PRO A 477 38.71 -22.30 0.42
CA PRO A 477 40.15 -22.51 0.32
C PRO A 477 40.71 -23.15 1.59
N VAL A 478 41.52 -24.20 1.46
CA VAL A 478 42.14 -24.90 2.61
C VAL A 478 43.65 -24.66 2.66
N ASN A 479 44.28 -25.03 3.78
CA ASN A 479 45.73 -24.96 3.96
C ASN A 479 46.31 -23.55 3.73
N LEU A 480 45.62 -22.53 4.24
CA LEU A 480 46.10 -21.16 4.26
C LEU A 480 47.40 -21.11 5.06
N ARG A 481 48.42 -20.53 4.45
CA ARG A 481 49.76 -20.30 5.01
C ARG A 481 50.25 -18.95 4.54
N TYR A 482 51.22 -18.37 5.24
CA TYR A 482 51.80 -17.10 4.85
C TYR A 482 53.33 -17.18 4.81
N ARG A 483 53.95 -16.31 4.01
CA ARG A 483 55.39 -16.03 3.99
C ARG A 483 55.61 -14.54 4.20
N LEU A 484 56.64 -14.22 4.98
CA LEU A 484 57.08 -12.86 5.28
C LEU A 484 58.44 -12.63 4.62
N ASN A 485 58.50 -11.69 3.67
CA ASN A 485 59.74 -11.25 3.02
C ASN A 485 59.73 -9.72 2.96
N ASP A 486 60.77 -9.04 3.44
CA ASP A 486 60.98 -7.59 3.29
C ASP A 486 59.72 -6.71 3.50
N ARG A 487 59.01 -6.94 4.61
CA ARG A 487 57.74 -6.25 4.96
C ARG A 487 56.60 -6.47 3.95
N GLN A 488 56.59 -7.59 3.26
CA GLN A 488 55.50 -8.05 2.42
C GLN A 488 54.96 -9.39 2.94
N ILE A 489 53.64 -9.54 2.92
CA ILE A 489 52.97 -10.79 3.28
C ILE A 489 52.49 -11.45 2.00
N THR A 490 52.91 -12.69 1.76
CA THR A 490 52.32 -13.55 0.73
C THR A 490 51.46 -14.61 1.40
N ILE A 491 50.14 -14.53 1.22
CA ILE A 491 49.20 -15.59 1.61
C ILE A 491 49.16 -16.62 0.50
N ILE A 492 49.20 -17.90 0.85
CA ILE A 492 49.14 -19.02 -0.09
C ILE A 492 48.10 -20.01 0.43
N TRP A 493 47.30 -20.59 -0.44
CA TRP A 493 46.32 -21.63 -0.12
C TRP A 493 46.49 -22.83 -1.05
N GLU A 494 45.70 -23.88 -0.85
CA GLU A 494 45.65 -25.01 -1.76
C GLU A 494 44.94 -24.64 -3.07
N ASP A 495 45.40 -25.20 -4.19
CA ASP A 495 44.69 -25.07 -5.46
C ASP A 495 43.31 -25.75 -5.37
N MET A 496 42.27 -24.94 -5.56
CA MET A 496 40.88 -25.37 -5.39
C MET A 496 40.26 -25.89 -6.69
N SER A 497 40.98 -25.88 -7.81
CA SER A 497 40.49 -26.41 -9.10
C SER A 497 40.11 -27.90 -9.03
N LYS A 498 40.68 -28.64 -8.08
CA LYS A 498 40.36 -30.06 -7.81
C LYS A 498 39.08 -30.26 -7.00
N TRP A 499 38.62 -29.23 -6.30
CA TRP A 499 37.54 -29.30 -5.31
C TRP A 499 36.31 -28.46 -5.72
N VAL A 500 36.51 -27.50 -6.62
CA VAL A 500 35.47 -26.60 -7.16
C VAL A 500 35.52 -26.71 -8.68
N ASN A 501 34.49 -27.32 -9.26
CA ASN A 501 34.32 -27.34 -10.71
C ASN A 501 34.08 -25.91 -11.22
N ASP A 502 34.65 -25.60 -12.38
CA ASP A 502 34.56 -24.28 -13.01
C ASP A 502 34.95 -23.12 -12.09
N LEU A 503 36.01 -23.30 -11.31
CA LEU A 503 36.59 -22.26 -10.46
C LEU A 503 36.97 -21.04 -11.32
N LEU A 504 36.41 -19.88 -10.99
CA LEU A 504 36.75 -18.59 -11.60
C LEU A 504 37.93 -17.93 -10.89
N GLY A 505 38.07 -18.15 -9.58
CA GLY A 505 39.18 -17.65 -8.79
C GLY A 505 38.80 -17.46 -7.32
N TYR A 506 39.44 -16.49 -6.67
CA TYR A 506 39.37 -16.27 -5.24
C TYR A 506 39.16 -14.80 -4.89
N LYS A 507 38.30 -14.54 -3.90
CA LYS A 507 38.19 -13.23 -3.27
C LYS A 507 39.03 -13.20 -2.01
N VAL A 508 39.86 -12.18 -1.88
CA VAL A 508 40.75 -11.98 -0.72
C VAL A 508 40.26 -10.79 0.07
N PHE A 509 40.22 -10.94 1.39
CA PHE A 509 39.79 -9.92 2.33
C PHE A 509 40.87 -9.75 3.40
N ARG A 510 41.06 -8.51 3.86
CA ARG A 510 42.02 -8.18 4.90
C ARG A 510 41.35 -7.40 6.03
N LYS A 511 41.74 -7.72 7.26
CA LYS A 511 41.38 -7.00 8.48
C LYS A 511 42.68 -6.61 9.19
N ALA A 512 42.79 -5.33 9.57
CA ALA A 512 43.90 -4.82 10.38
C ALA A 512 43.45 -4.64 11.82
N GLY A 513 44.20 -5.20 12.78
CA GLY A 513 43.87 -5.20 14.21
C GLY A 513 42.44 -5.67 14.49
N THR A 514 41.68 -4.85 15.22
CA THR A 514 40.28 -5.12 15.58
C THR A 514 39.25 -4.68 14.54
N GLY A 515 39.68 -4.15 13.39
CA GLY A 515 38.79 -3.60 12.36
C GLY A 515 37.88 -4.62 11.63
N ASN A 516 37.27 -4.19 10.54
CA ASN A 516 36.45 -5.03 9.67
C ASN A 516 37.27 -5.64 8.52
N PHE A 517 36.81 -6.76 7.97
CA PHE A 517 37.34 -7.30 6.72
C PHE A 517 36.97 -6.40 5.54
N ILE A 518 37.97 -6.01 4.75
CA ILE A 518 37.84 -5.21 3.54
C ILE A 518 38.28 -6.09 2.37
N ARG A 519 37.50 -6.12 1.27
CA ARG A 519 37.88 -6.86 0.05
C ARG A 519 39.06 -6.18 -0.63
N MET A 520 40.06 -6.96 -0.99
CA MET A 520 41.24 -6.48 -1.71
C MET A 520 40.91 -6.29 -3.19
N ALA A 521 41.36 -5.18 -3.78
CA ALA A 521 41.09 -4.85 -5.18
C ALA A 521 41.80 -5.77 -6.19
N ASN A 522 42.96 -6.32 -5.80
CA ASN A 522 43.77 -7.23 -6.61
C ASN A 522 43.58 -8.68 -6.17
N ASP A 523 42.36 -9.06 -5.83
CA ASP A 523 42.06 -10.44 -5.48
C ASP A 523 42.34 -11.39 -6.66
N SER A 524 42.45 -12.67 -6.35
CA SER A 524 42.97 -13.65 -7.28
C SER A 524 41.87 -14.22 -8.17
N LEU A 525 41.28 -13.38 -9.04
CA LEU A 525 40.25 -13.79 -10.01
C LEU A 525 40.84 -14.56 -11.22
N GLN A 526 41.78 -15.47 -10.92
CA GLN A 526 42.40 -16.41 -11.84
C GLN A 526 42.55 -17.73 -11.08
N PRO A 527 41.99 -18.84 -11.56
CA PRO A 527 41.96 -20.09 -10.81
C PRO A 527 43.37 -20.65 -10.52
N GLU A 528 44.35 -20.40 -11.39
CA GLU A 528 45.73 -20.88 -11.22
C GLU A 528 46.52 -20.08 -10.18
N ARG A 529 46.04 -18.91 -9.76
CA ARG A 529 46.71 -18.07 -8.77
C ARG A 529 46.19 -18.36 -7.36
N ASN A 530 46.77 -19.35 -6.70
CA ASN A 530 46.44 -19.74 -5.32
C ASN A 530 47.23 -18.98 -4.24
N PHE A 531 47.59 -17.72 -4.52
CA PHE A 531 48.30 -16.86 -3.60
C PHE A 531 47.91 -15.38 -3.76
N PHE A 532 48.17 -14.58 -2.72
CA PHE A 532 47.96 -13.14 -2.70
C PHE A 532 49.13 -12.44 -2.00
N LEU A 533 49.69 -11.43 -2.67
CA LEU A 533 50.77 -10.60 -2.14
C LEU A 533 50.22 -9.26 -1.64
N ASP A 534 50.46 -8.94 -0.37
CA ASP A 534 50.18 -7.64 0.22
C ASP A 534 51.48 -6.93 0.61
N SER A 535 51.79 -5.85 -0.09
CA SER A 535 52.94 -4.97 0.18
C SER A 535 52.57 -3.71 0.97
N THR A 536 51.32 -3.58 1.43
CA THR A 536 50.79 -2.36 2.07
C THR A 536 50.65 -2.50 3.58
N ILE A 537 51.34 -3.48 4.18
CA ILE A 537 51.27 -3.79 5.61
C ILE A 537 52.13 -2.84 6.44
N GLN A 538 51.75 -2.63 7.69
CA GLN A 538 52.43 -1.74 8.63
C GLN A 538 53.07 -2.55 9.77
N PRO A 539 54.31 -2.22 10.19
CA PRO A 539 54.92 -2.81 11.38
C PRO A 539 54.06 -2.61 12.63
N GLY A 540 54.10 -3.56 13.57
CA GLY A 540 53.36 -3.46 14.82
C GLY A 540 51.85 -3.72 14.73
N VAL A 541 51.31 -4.04 13.54
CA VAL A 541 49.87 -4.30 13.34
C VAL A 541 49.61 -5.78 13.05
N ASP A 542 48.70 -6.39 13.81
CA ASP A 542 48.17 -7.72 13.50
C ASP A 542 47.26 -7.67 12.27
N TYR A 543 47.41 -8.62 11.35
CA TYR A 543 46.54 -8.73 10.18
C TYR A 543 45.82 -10.07 10.17
N SER A 544 44.51 -10.06 9.87
CA SER A 544 43.77 -11.26 9.51
C SER A 544 43.43 -11.23 8.03
N PHE A 545 43.71 -12.32 7.32
CA PHE A 545 43.30 -12.50 5.93
C PHE A 545 42.21 -13.54 5.83
N ALA A 546 41.20 -13.28 5.00
CA ALA A 546 40.13 -14.20 4.65
C ALA A 546 40.17 -14.46 3.14
N VAL A 547 39.95 -15.71 2.73
CA VAL A 547 39.88 -16.09 1.31
C VAL A 547 38.62 -16.92 1.07
N SER A 548 37.86 -16.61 0.03
CA SER A 548 36.75 -17.43 -0.47
C SER A 548 36.96 -17.81 -1.94
N SER A 549 36.49 -18.99 -2.33
CA SER A 549 36.43 -19.46 -3.72
C SER A 549 35.23 -18.85 -4.42
N LEU A 550 35.34 -18.63 -5.73
CA LEU A 550 34.28 -18.15 -6.62
C LEU A 550 34.27 -19.00 -7.88
N ASP A 551 33.12 -19.53 -8.29
CA ASP A 551 32.96 -20.24 -9.57
C ASP A 551 32.43 -19.32 -10.69
N ILE A 552 32.43 -19.80 -11.93
CA ILE A 552 31.88 -19.05 -13.09
C ILE A 552 30.38 -18.77 -12.99
N SER A 553 29.65 -19.54 -12.17
CA SER A 553 28.21 -19.39 -11.93
C SER A 553 27.91 -18.34 -10.85
N GLY A 554 28.94 -17.73 -10.24
CA GLY A 554 28.79 -16.71 -9.22
C GLY A 554 28.45 -17.25 -7.82
N ASN A 555 28.70 -18.53 -7.55
CA ASN A 555 28.65 -19.11 -6.22
C ASN A 555 29.93 -18.76 -5.46
N GLU A 556 29.80 -18.35 -4.20
CA GLU A 556 30.94 -18.00 -3.34
C GLU A 556 30.97 -18.96 -2.13
N SER A 557 32.16 -19.46 -1.78
CA SER A 557 32.34 -20.31 -0.60
C SER A 557 32.27 -19.52 0.71
N GLU A 558 32.24 -20.26 1.83
CA GLU A 558 32.63 -19.70 3.13
C GLU A 558 34.06 -19.14 3.09
N LYS A 559 34.39 -18.24 4.03
CA LYS A 559 35.71 -17.62 4.13
C LYS A 559 36.62 -18.42 5.04
N SER A 560 37.78 -18.80 4.53
CA SER A 560 38.87 -19.36 5.34
C SER A 560 39.75 -18.24 5.86
N ILE A 561 40.04 -18.24 7.16
CA ILE A 561 40.72 -17.13 7.85
C ILE A 561 42.09 -17.57 8.35
N ILE A 562 43.09 -16.70 8.21
CA ILE A 562 44.42 -16.83 8.84
C ILE A 562 44.78 -15.54 9.57
N LEU A 563 45.29 -15.67 10.80
CA LEU A 563 45.83 -14.56 11.59
C LEU A 563 47.35 -14.49 11.40
N ILE A 564 47.85 -13.29 11.17
CA ILE A 564 49.27 -12.97 11.01
C ILE A 564 49.63 -11.96 12.10
N PRO A 565 50.51 -12.33 13.04
CA PRO A 565 50.91 -11.44 14.12
C PRO A 565 51.74 -10.26 13.60
N ALA A 566 51.73 -9.17 14.36
CA ALA A 566 52.51 -7.98 14.10
C ALA A 566 53.99 -8.28 13.87
N ILE A 567 54.55 -7.70 12.81
CA ILE A 567 55.99 -7.73 12.52
C ILE A 567 56.66 -6.69 13.42
N SER A 568 57.60 -7.10 14.27
CA SER A 568 58.41 -6.18 15.08
C SER A 568 59.46 -5.47 14.24
N ASP A 569 59.67 -4.17 14.47
CA ASP A 569 60.81 -3.46 13.92
C ASP A 569 62.07 -3.91 14.69
N GLU A 570 63.03 -4.55 14.01
CA GLU A 570 64.25 -5.02 14.66
C GLU A 570 65.07 -3.81 15.18
N SER A 571 65.45 -3.86 16.47
CA SER A 571 66.35 -2.89 17.07
C SER A 571 67.76 -3.08 16.49
N PRO A 572 68.48 -2.01 16.09
CA PRO A 572 69.78 -2.15 15.45
C PRO A 572 70.82 -2.70 16.43
N GLY A 573 71.76 -3.49 15.93
CA GLY A 573 72.91 -3.96 16.72
C GLY A 573 73.81 -2.81 17.18
N ALA A 574 74.59 -3.03 18.24
CA ALA A 574 75.62 -2.08 18.67
C ALA A 574 76.68 -1.88 17.57
N PRO A 575 77.34 -0.70 17.48
CA PRO A 575 78.40 -0.47 16.51
C PRO A 575 79.55 -1.48 16.67
N SER A 576 80.10 -1.95 15.55
CA SER A 576 81.25 -2.87 15.55
C SER A 576 82.56 -2.08 15.58
N GLY A 577 83.69 -2.75 15.87
CA GLY A 577 85.02 -2.14 15.74
C GLY A 577 85.31 -0.97 16.68
N ILE A 578 84.61 -0.87 17.82
CA ILE A 578 84.78 0.24 18.76
C ILE A 578 86.19 0.23 19.36
N ARG A 579 86.90 1.35 19.26
CA ARG A 579 88.20 1.57 19.90
C ARG A 579 88.14 2.83 20.73
N VAL A 580 88.71 2.78 21.93
CA VAL A 580 88.84 3.92 22.85
C VAL A 580 90.31 4.10 23.15
N SER A 581 90.83 5.29 22.94
CA SER A 581 92.25 5.63 23.11
C SER A 581 92.41 6.95 23.89
N GLN A 582 93.44 7.03 24.71
CA GLN A 582 93.79 8.25 25.45
C GLN A 582 94.64 9.18 24.58
N THR A 583 94.43 10.48 24.74
CA THR A 583 95.30 11.54 24.21
C THR A 583 95.83 12.40 25.38
N GLU A 584 96.57 13.48 25.14
CA GLU A 584 97.22 14.26 26.21
C GLU A 584 96.24 14.81 27.26
N ASN A 585 95.03 15.20 26.85
CA ASN A 585 93.99 15.75 27.74
C ASN A 585 92.57 15.21 27.46
N ASP A 586 92.36 14.40 26.41
CA ASP A 586 91.04 13.95 25.97
C ASP A 586 90.99 12.43 25.71
N VAL A 587 89.79 11.85 25.61
CA VAL A 587 89.59 10.46 25.17
C VAL A 587 89.04 10.43 23.75
N TYR A 588 89.70 9.72 22.83
CA TYR A 588 89.29 9.54 21.45
C TYR A 588 88.64 8.17 21.22
N ILE A 589 87.42 8.18 20.69
CA ILE A 589 86.57 7.00 20.47
C ILE A 589 86.31 6.88 18.97
N THR A 590 86.50 5.69 18.39
CA THR A 590 86.17 5.39 16.99
C THR A 590 85.31 4.14 16.90
N TRP A 591 84.49 4.01 15.87
CA TRP A 591 83.70 2.81 15.59
C TRP A 591 83.72 2.48 14.09
N GLY A 592 83.33 1.25 13.75
CA GLY A 592 83.22 0.78 12.38
C GLY A 592 82.03 1.39 11.63
N GLN A 593 81.99 1.18 10.32
CA GLN A 593 81.04 1.78 9.40
C GLN A 593 79.57 1.59 9.83
N ILE A 594 78.81 2.68 9.74
CA ILE A 594 77.37 2.74 10.00
C ILE A 594 76.65 2.08 8.81
N THR A 595 75.85 1.04 9.04
CA THR A 595 75.03 0.42 7.98
C THR A 595 73.93 1.38 7.53
N GLU A 596 73.35 1.18 6.33
CA GLU A 596 72.33 2.11 5.78
C GLU A 596 71.09 2.29 6.66
N ASP A 597 70.84 1.40 7.62
CA ASP A 597 69.68 1.41 8.51
C ASP A 597 69.90 2.15 9.83
N VAL A 598 71.13 2.62 10.09
CA VAL A 598 71.50 3.38 11.29
C VAL A 598 71.66 4.87 10.94
N THR A 599 71.00 5.74 11.70
CA THR A 599 70.97 7.20 11.51
C THR A 599 71.75 8.00 12.54
N ALA A 600 72.08 7.38 13.68
CA ALA A 600 72.95 7.99 14.69
C ALA A 600 73.58 6.96 15.63
N ILE A 601 74.69 7.34 16.25
CA ILE A 601 75.35 6.63 17.35
C ILE A 601 75.25 7.46 18.62
N LYS A 602 74.65 6.89 19.66
CA LYS A 602 74.64 7.45 21.02
C LYS A 602 75.84 6.94 21.81
N ILE A 603 76.57 7.85 22.43
CA ILE A 603 77.79 7.57 23.20
C ILE A 603 77.51 7.82 24.67
N TYR A 604 77.75 6.81 25.49
CA TYR A 604 77.51 6.83 26.93
C TYR A 604 78.85 6.72 27.68
N ARG A 605 78.96 7.43 28.81
CA ARG A 605 80.11 7.42 29.71
C ARG A 605 79.72 7.17 31.15
N SER A 606 80.48 6.36 31.87
CA SER A 606 80.36 6.12 33.32
C SER A 606 81.73 6.15 34.01
N GLU A 607 81.72 6.45 35.31
CA GLU A 607 82.82 6.19 36.25
C GLU A 607 82.54 4.88 37.02
N PRO A 608 83.53 4.27 37.72
CA PRO A 608 83.30 3.05 38.50
C PRO A 608 82.14 3.19 39.49
N GLY A 609 81.18 2.27 39.42
CA GLY A 609 80.01 2.28 40.31
C GLY A 609 78.93 3.32 39.96
N VAL A 610 79.12 4.14 38.92
CA VAL A 610 78.15 5.15 38.48
C VAL A 610 77.45 4.70 37.18
N PRO A 611 76.12 4.86 37.06
CA PRO A 611 75.40 4.56 35.81
C PRO A 611 75.91 5.39 34.63
N ALA A 612 75.94 4.78 33.44
CA ALA A 612 76.39 5.45 32.22
C ALA A 612 75.41 6.55 31.79
N LYS A 613 75.93 7.75 31.52
CA LYS A 613 75.18 8.91 31.04
C LYS A 613 75.46 9.14 29.56
N LEU A 614 74.43 9.52 28.80
CA LEU A 614 74.60 9.95 27.42
C LEU A 614 75.44 11.23 27.40
N ILE A 615 76.50 11.23 26.61
CA ILE A 615 77.40 12.38 26.46
C ILE A 615 77.41 12.94 25.04
N ALA A 616 77.02 12.15 24.03
CA ALA A 616 76.91 12.61 22.66
C ALA A 616 75.96 11.75 21.82
N THR A 617 75.38 12.35 20.78
CA THR A 617 74.66 11.66 19.70
C THR A 617 75.27 12.12 18.38
N ILE A 618 75.80 11.18 17.59
CA ILE A 618 76.59 11.45 16.39
C ILE A 618 75.88 10.86 15.18
N SER A 619 75.44 11.70 14.24
CA SER A 619 74.64 11.24 13.09
C SER A 619 75.45 10.97 11.82
N ASP A 620 76.63 11.59 11.69
CA ASP A 620 77.44 11.51 10.46
C ASP A 620 78.94 11.66 10.79
N ALA A 621 79.45 10.73 11.60
CA ALA A 621 80.88 10.55 11.84
C ALA A 621 81.17 9.13 12.33
N ASP A 622 82.43 8.71 12.23
CA ASP A 622 82.95 7.43 12.70
C ASP A 622 83.74 7.54 14.01
N SER A 623 83.77 8.75 14.59
CA SER A 623 84.59 9.09 15.73
C SER A 623 84.02 10.20 16.61
N PHE A 624 84.46 10.23 17.86
CA PHE A 624 84.11 11.24 18.86
C PHE A 624 85.25 11.45 19.85
N THR A 625 85.50 12.71 20.19
CA THR A 625 86.48 13.09 21.21
C THR A 625 85.76 13.60 22.46
N ASP A 626 85.89 12.88 23.57
CA ASP A 626 85.44 13.36 24.89
C ASP A 626 86.51 14.25 25.52
N LYS A 627 86.21 15.56 25.58
CA LYS A 627 87.07 16.59 26.19
C LYS A 627 86.76 16.86 27.66
N ASN A 628 85.70 16.25 28.20
CA ASN A 628 85.22 16.50 29.56
C ASN A 628 85.72 15.42 30.51
N VAL A 629 87.02 15.13 30.45
CA VAL A 629 87.71 14.07 31.19
C VAL A 629 88.87 14.66 31.99
N SER A 630 89.26 14.00 33.08
CA SER A 630 90.37 14.46 33.95
C SER A 630 91.43 13.38 34.10
N LYS A 631 92.70 13.80 34.21
CA LYS A 631 93.84 12.88 34.38
C LYS A 631 93.68 12.02 35.63
N GLU A 632 94.23 10.81 35.56
CA GLU A 632 94.23 9.73 36.55
C GLU A 632 92.87 9.06 36.84
N LYS A 633 91.78 9.49 36.17
CA LYS A 633 90.44 8.90 36.31
C LYS A 633 90.18 7.76 35.33
N LEU A 634 89.44 6.74 35.80
CA LEU A 634 88.96 5.63 34.98
C LEU A 634 87.55 5.92 34.46
N TYR A 635 87.37 5.82 33.14
CA TYR A 635 86.09 5.98 32.46
C TYR A 635 85.71 4.70 31.71
N PHE A 636 84.42 4.44 31.62
CA PHE A 636 83.85 3.38 30.78
C PHE A 636 82.95 3.99 29.72
N TYR A 637 83.13 3.57 28.46
CA TYR A 637 82.32 4.00 27.33
C TYR A 637 81.48 2.87 26.75
N GLN A 638 80.27 3.20 26.31
CA GLN A 638 79.36 2.29 25.60
C GLN A 638 78.66 3.04 24.46
N LEU A 639 78.48 2.39 23.32
CA LEU A 639 77.86 3.00 22.14
C LEU A 639 76.59 2.23 21.75
N ALA A 640 75.55 2.94 21.31
CA ALA A 640 74.31 2.34 20.80
C ALA A 640 73.92 2.96 19.46
N SER A 641 73.58 2.12 18.49
CA SER A 641 73.06 2.55 17.18
C SER A 641 71.60 3.00 17.30
N VAL A 642 71.17 3.93 16.45
CA VAL A 642 69.79 4.39 16.37
C VAL A 642 69.28 4.18 14.95
N SER A 643 68.15 3.49 14.78
CA SER A 643 67.62 3.17 13.44
C SER A 643 66.96 4.37 12.77
N LYS A 644 66.61 4.27 11.48
CA LYS A 644 65.72 5.25 10.79
C LYS A 644 64.37 5.47 11.48
N ALA A 645 63.88 4.46 12.21
CA ALA A 645 62.66 4.54 13.02
C ALA A 645 62.90 5.18 14.41
N ASN A 646 64.09 5.75 14.66
CA ASN A 646 64.50 6.34 15.94
C ASN A 646 64.48 5.35 17.13
N ILE A 647 64.65 4.06 16.86
CA ILE A 647 64.75 3.01 17.87
C ILE A 647 66.22 2.85 18.27
N GLU A 648 66.51 2.94 19.57
CA GLU A 648 67.86 2.71 20.11
C GLU A 648 68.15 1.22 20.22
N GLY A 649 69.34 0.84 19.73
CA GLY A 649 69.96 -0.47 19.82
C GLY A 649 70.40 -0.86 21.23
N VAL A 650 70.79 -2.12 21.38
CA VAL A 650 71.55 -2.53 22.57
C VAL A 650 72.86 -1.74 22.66
N LYS A 651 73.26 -1.36 23.87
CA LYS A 651 74.56 -0.72 24.11
C LYS A 651 75.68 -1.74 23.92
N SER A 652 76.80 -1.31 23.36
CA SER A 652 78.02 -2.12 23.27
C SER A 652 78.50 -2.57 24.64
N GLU A 653 79.41 -3.54 24.65
CA GLU A 653 80.23 -3.85 25.82
C GLU A 653 80.92 -2.60 26.38
N LYS A 654 81.17 -2.60 27.69
CA LYS A 654 81.88 -1.51 28.37
C LYS A 654 83.35 -1.54 28.00
N ILE A 655 83.85 -0.44 27.45
CA ILE A 655 85.27 -0.27 27.16
C ILE A 655 85.86 0.71 28.16
N SER A 656 86.81 0.25 28.95
CA SER A 656 87.49 1.07 29.97
C SER A 656 88.71 1.79 29.41
N VAL A 657 88.91 3.04 29.81
CA VAL A 657 90.14 3.80 29.55
C VAL A 657 90.47 4.63 30.79
N ARG A 658 91.75 4.74 31.11
CA ARG A 658 92.26 5.65 32.14
C ARG A 658 92.97 6.79 31.42
N LEU A 659 92.62 8.03 31.75
CA LEU A 659 93.33 9.22 31.26
C LEU A 659 94.50 9.56 32.18
#